data_AF-A0A9D3QAJ1-F1
#
_entry.id   AF-A0A9D3QAJ1-F1
#
_cell.length_a   1.000
_cell.length_b   1.000
_cell.length_c   1.000
_cell.angle_alpha   90.00
_cell.angle_beta   90.00
_cell.angle_gamma   90.00
#
_symmetry.space_group_name_H-M   'P 1'
#
loop_
_entity.id
_entity.type
_entity.pdbx_description
1 polymer ?
#
loop_
_entity_poly.entity_id
_entity_poly.type
_entity_poly.pdbx_seq_one_letter_code
_entity_poly.pdbx_strand_id
1 'polypeptide(L)'
;MPDAFTQSLHPAVWEFLVRKKQAATINDQMRSHFCEVDLSSAEVKLRPSPALLKQKGLTANHINSWSSNATRAFQSVAAKYKTFECGVNASVWKAAEEDIRLAAKDDLILLHDRTSGVVAVAGLAKDVDHLQRVVEGIVQKASSRIERERDGVSEGMDLSPGMYDILQQRSLHQKFASSFPDLSITYRADIRKLVLTGLPAEVFSVKSWVLESQLNMRQRQLEVDPSLLGFLSLVDSEEVSQNIFTSRDVNAVFKMEKGEVVLLGSSERDLTEAEKLLKNALSFRHITVEDLAVMSKSEWLKLKAQLMDTYNTSKKNTVSIKLSTENCITVSGFCQPVREVSDKLSDFINKHSRVDMSVPVRSRSMLKFIQDNKASAWKPRVDPREVQVDFDSRKRRIVLRGARMWVQEVKSLFQQIVSALCTDHLTIIKPGAKKYFLEEGRDFVSMLMNENHCMVLLQEEEEEEELPEEEQEENASLTCQVHMDHGVLITVNKADICHFVADAVVNAANEDLKHIGGLAAALLSAAGPRLQDVSDQYVRAKGRLNPGEAAITEAGRLRCKHVIHAVGPRYSSSDRNRSISLLSSAVRRSLALAAQHGCSSIALPAISSGIFGFPLDLCADTIARAVCEHCKDARPRGTSLTKIHLVNNDDKTVRAMTQAVRTVFANEDLELLSERRSPPMSEQQRPSQQR
;
A
#
# COMPACT_ATOMS: atom_id res chain seq x y z
N MET A 1 38.05 95.60 -30.93
CA MET A 1 37.25 94.51 -30.34
C MET A 1 37.85 93.21 -30.83
N PRO A 2 37.86 92.10 -30.06
CA PRO A 2 38.25 90.79 -30.61
C PRO A 2 37.35 90.40 -31.80
N ASP A 3 37.86 89.56 -32.69
CA ASP A 3 37.04 89.02 -33.79
C ASP A 3 36.06 87.95 -33.29
N ALA A 4 34.91 87.87 -33.96
CA ALA A 4 33.97 86.78 -33.73
C ALA A 4 34.52 85.47 -34.32
N PHE A 5 34.27 84.36 -33.65
CA PHE A 5 34.71 83.03 -34.09
C PHE A 5 33.58 82.00 -33.94
N THR A 6 33.70 80.86 -34.59
CA THR A 6 32.69 79.79 -34.54
C THR A 6 33.12 78.67 -33.60
N GLN A 7 32.12 78.04 -32.99
CA GLN A 7 32.29 76.84 -32.19
C GLN A 7 31.27 75.79 -32.64
N SER A 8 31.76 74.59 -32.93
CA SER A 8 30.91 73.49 -33.37
C SER A 8 30.09 72.94 -32.20
N LEU A 9 28.79 72.79 -32.42
CA LEU A 9 27.86 72.10 -31.54
C LEU A 9 27.28 70.89 -32.28
N HIS A 10 27.04 69.79 -31.56
CA HIS A 10 26.41 68.61 -32.15
C HIS A 10 25.05 68.98 -32.78
N PRO A 11 24.76 68.59 -34.04
CA PRO A 11 23.54 69.01 -34.76
C PRO A 11 22.26 68.76 -33.97
N ALA A 12 22.16 67.60 -33.30
CA ALA A 12 21.01 67.26 -32.46
C ALA A 12 20.86 68.17 -31.22
N VAL A 13 21.96 68.58 -30.56
CA VAL A 13 21.90 69.56 -29.46
C VAL A 13 21.51 70.93 -29.99
N TRP A 14 22.08 71.34 -31.12
CA TRP A 14 21.73 72.61 -31.75
C TRP A 14 20.23 72.68 -32.06
N GLU A 15 19.68 71.66 -32.72
CA GLU A 15 18.26 71.60 -33.05
C GLU A 15 17.38 71.58 -31.80
N PHE A 16 17.84 70.90 -30.73
CA PHE A 16 17.19 70.94 -29.44
C PHE A 16 17.07 72.36 -28.88
N LEU A 17 18.18 73.09 -28.83
CA LEU A 17 18.24 74.45 -28.29
C LEU A 17 17.38 75.44 -29.09
N VAL A 18 17.35 75.29 -30.42
CA VAL A 18 16.54 76.13 -31.31
C VAL A 18 15.05 75.87 -31.09
N ARG A 19 14.61 74.62 -31.15
CA ARG A 19 13.19 74.25 -30.98
C ARG A 19 12.67 74.56 -29.57
N LYS A 20 13.51 74.42 -28.54
CA LYS A 20 13.19 74.80 -27.15
C LYS A 20 13.42 76.27 -26.84
N LYS A 21 13.72 77.11 -27.84
CA LYS A 21 13.90 78.56 -27.73
C LYS A 21 14.91 78.96 -26.64
N GLN A 22 15.98 78.17 -26.45
CA GLN A 22 17.00 78.39 -25.41
C GLN A 22 18.03 79.48 -25.76
N ALA A 23 17.93 80.07 -26.95
CA ALA A 23 18.86 81.10 -27.40
C ALA A 23 18.97 82.30 -26.44
N ALA A 24 17.84 82.74 -25.87
CA ALA A 24 17.82 83.82 -24.88
C ALA A 24 18.53 83.41 -23.59
N THR A 25 18.19 82.22 -23.06
CA THR A 25 18.77 81.66 -21.83
C THR A 25 20.30 81.50 -21.94
N ILE A 26 20.79 81.03 -23.08
CA ILE A 26 22.22 80.86 -23.33
C ILE A 26 22.91 82.22 -23.43
N ASN A 27 22.30 83.18 -24.14
CA ASN A 27 22.82 84.54 -24.21
C ASN A 27 22.89 85.22 -22.84
N ASP A 28 21.90 85.01 -21.97
CA ASP A 28 21.92 85.53 -20.60
C ASP A 28 23.06 84.90 -19.76
N GLN A 29 23.30 83.58 -19.89
CA GLN A 29 24.43 82.90 -19.24
C GLN A 29 25.79 83.37 -19.76
N MET A 30 25.87 83.76 -21.02
CA MET A 30 27.10 84.22 -21.67
C MET A 30 27.36 85.72 -21.50
N ARG A 31 26.34 86.49 -21.08
CA ARG A 31 26.43 87.94 -20.85
C ARG A 31 27.49 88.31 -19.79
N SER A 32 27.65 87.52 -18.72
CA SER A 32 28.69 87.72 -17.69
C SER A 32 30.11 87.55 -18.23
N HIS A 33 30.24 86.87 -19.38
CA HIS A 33 31.49 86.66 -20.10
C HIS A 33 31.64 87.62 -21.29
N PHE A 34 30.78 88.64 -21.38
CA PHE A 34 30.77 89.66 -22.43
C PHE A 34 30.72 89.04 -23.83
N CYS A 35 29.93 87.98 -23.97
CA CYS A 35 29.80 87.21 -25.21
C CYS A 35 28.33 87.12 -25.60
N GLU A 36 28.04 87.41 -26.86
CA GLU A 36 26.76 87.19 -27.53
C GLU A 36 26.89 85.93 -28.40
N VAL A 37 25.91 85.03 -28.29
CA VAL A 37 25.87 83.74 -28.95
C VAL A 37 24.81 83.75 -30.04
N ASP A 38 25.25 83.49 -31.26
CA ASP A 38 24.38 83.34 -32.43
C ASP A 38 24.21 81.85 -32.76
N LEU A 39 23.00 81.33 -32.50
CA LEU A 39 22.62 79.93 -32.72
C LEU A 39 21.92 79.71 -34.07
N SER A 40 22.14 80.58 -35.07
CA SER A 40 21.52 80.42 -36.40
C SER A 40 21.93 79.13 -37.12
N SER A 41 23.09 78.55 -36.77
CA SER A 41 23.59 77.28 -37.32
C SER A 41 24.28 76.45 -36.22
N ALA A 42 24.55 75.17 -36.52
CA ALA A 42 25.31 74.27 -35.64
C ALA A 42 26.76 74.74 -35.43
N GLU A 43 27.31 75.54 -36.34
CA GLU A 43 28.52 76.33 -36.11
C GLU A 43 28.17 77.64 -35.41
N VAL A 44 28.03 77.54 -34.09
CA VAL A 44 27.60 78.63 -33.23
C VAL A 44 28.61 79.76 -33.26
N LYS A 45 28.18 80.97 -33.61
CA LYS A 45 29.08 82.14 -33.71
C LYS A 45 29.10 82.91 -32.40
N LEU A 46 30.26 82.97 -31.76
CA LEU A 46 30.51 83.70 -30.52
C LEU A 46 31.05 85.11 -30.86
N ARG A 47 30.36 86.14 -30.39
CA ARG A 47 30.66 87.54 -30.69
C ARG A 47 30.95 88.31 -29.40
N PRO A 48 31.95 89.20 -29.36
CA PRO A 48 32.19 90.03 -28.19
C PRO A 48 31.08 91.08 -28.05
N SER A 49 30.53 91.19 -26.86
CA SER A 49 29.52 92.21 -26.56
C SER A 49 30.18 93.58 -26.42
N PRO A 50 29.55 94.68 -26.91
CA PRO A 50 30.07 96.04 -26.74
C PRO A 50 30.33 96.46 -25.28
N ALA A 51 29.72 95.76 -24.32
CA ALA A 51 29.95 95.95 -22.89
C ALA A 51 31.39 95.60 -22.43
N LEU A 52 32.13 94.77 -23.19
CA LEU A 52 33.52 94.38 -22.87
C LEU A 52 34.44 95.60 -22.76
N LEU A 53 34.23 96.61 -23.63
CA LEU A 53 35.05 97.82 -23.68
C LEU A 53 34.71 98.85 -22.59
N LYS A 54 33.61 98.64 -21.85
CA LYS A 54 33.14 99.55 -20.80
C LYS A 54 33.59 99.14 -19.39
N GLN A 55 34.45 98.13 -19.28
CA GLN A 55 34.98 97.64 -18.01
C GLN A 55 36.00 98.61 -17.40
N LYS A 56 35.89 98.86 -16.09
CA LYS A 56 36.92 99.60 -15.33
C LYS A 56 38.17 98.71 -15.18
N GLY A 57 39.33 99.18 -15.64
CA GLY A 57 40.60 98.47 -15.49
C GLY A 57 40.93 97.44 -16.59
N LEU A 58 40.33 97.57 -17.78
CA LEU A 58 40.60 96.68 -18.92
C LEU A 58 42.08 96.71 -19.33
N THR A 59 42.69 95.54 -19.51
CA THR A 59 44.09 95.40 -19.95
C THR A 59 44.17 94.60 -21.26
N ALA A 60 45.30 94.69 -21.97
CA ALA A 60 45.53 93.91 -23.20
C ALA A 60 45.36 92.40 -22.97
N ASN A 61 45.71 91.89 -21.78
CA ASN A 61 45.52 90.49 -21.42
C ASN A 61 44.05 90.07 -21.37
N HIS A 62 43.14 90.95 -20.95
CA HIS A 62 41.69 90.66 -20.95
C HIS A 62 41.13 90.56 -22.37
N ILE A 63 41.63 91.37 -23.30
CA ILE A 63 41.23 91.32 -24.71
C ILE A 63 41.80 90.06 -25.38
N ASN A 64 43.08 89.75 -25.17
CA ASN A 64 43.75 88.61 -25.78
C ASN A 64 43.27 87.26 -25.23
N SER A 65 42.80 87.20 -23.99
CA SER A 65 42.25 85.97 -23.37
C SER A 65 40.73 85.82 -23.54
N TRP A 66 40.04 86.82 -24.11
CA TRP A 66 38.58 86.81 -24.24
C TRP A 66 38.07 85.59 -25.02
N SER A 67 38.68 85.26 -26.16
CA SER A 67 38.26 84.10 -26.96
C SER A 67 38.36 82.80 -26.18
N SER A 68 39.47 82.56 -25.45
CA SER A 68 39.64 81.40 -24.57
C SER A 68 38.61 81.36 -23.43
N ASN A 69 38.31 82.51 -22.83
CA ASN A 69 37.31 82.63 -21.75
C ASN A 69 35.89 82.39 -22.27
N ALA A 70 35.54 82.95 -23.43
CA ALA A 70 34.26 82.76 -24.08
C ALA A 70 34.06 81.30 -24.53
N THR A 71 35.10 80.66 -25.10
CA THR A 71 35.08 79.23 -25.43
C THR A 71 34.84 78.37 -24.19
N ARG A 72 35.55 78.62 -23.09
CA ARG A 72 35.37 77.86 -21.83
C ARG A 72 33.97 78.07 -21.23
N ALA A 73 33.47 79.30 -21.26
CA ALA A 73 32.11 79.61 -20.79
C ALA A 73 31.06 78.91 -21.65
N PHE A 74 31.17 78.98 -22.97
CA PHE A 74 30.24 78.32 -23.88
C PHE A 74 30.31 76.80 -23.74
N GLN A 75 31.50 76.20 -23.62
CA GLN A 75 31.66 74.78 -23.34
C GLN A 75 31.01 74.37 -22.02
N SER A 76 31.11 75.21 -20.98
CA SER A 76 30.43 74.96 -19.69
C SER A 76 28.91 75.00 -19.81
N VAL A 77 28.36 75.91 -20.63
CA VAL A 77 26.92 75.97 -20.92
C VAL A 77 26.47 74.80 -21.79
N ALA A 78 27.24 74.47 -22.83
CA ALA A 78 26.98 73.36 -23.74
C ALA A 78 27.07 72.00 -23.02
N ALA A 79 27.95 71.85 -22.03
CA ALA A 79 28.10 70.64 -21.21
C ALA A 79 26.84 70.29 -20.39
N LYS A 80 25.88 71.22 -20.24
CA LYS A 80 24.58 70.93 -19.62
C LYS A 80 23.69 70.07 -20.51
N TYR A 81 23.99 69.99 -21.80
CA TYR A 81 23.24 69.25 -22.79
C TYR A 81 24.05 68.06 -23.28
N LYS A 82 23.34 66.96 -23.56
CA LYS A 82 23.94 65.71 -24.01
C LYS A 82 23.15 65.19 -25.21
N THR A 83 23.82 64.37 -26.02
CA THR A 83 23.19 63.56 -27.06
C THR A 83 23.43 62.09 -26.79
N PHE A 84 22.43 61.29 -27.18
CA PHE A 84 22.51 59.85 -27.26
C PHE A 84 22.08 59.43 -28.67
N GLU A 85 22.86 58.57 -29.31
CA GLU A 85 22.57 58.05 -30.63
C GLU A 85 22.44 56.52 -30.56
N CYS A 86 21.35 55.99 -31.13
CA CYS A 86 21.08 54.57 -31.20
C CYS A 86 20.87 54.15 -32.65
N GLY A 87 21.63 53.16 -33.12
CA GLY A 87 21.40 52.56 -34.43
C GLY A 87 20.20 51.62 -34.37
N VAL A 88 19.18 51.86 -35.18
CA VAL A 88 17.94 51.07 -35.21
C VAL A 88 17.56 50.75 -36.66
N ASN A 89 17.34 49.48 -36.98
CA ASN A 89 16.85 49.09 -38.30
C ASN A 89 15.39 49.59 -38.49
N ALA A 90 15.00 49.90 -39.73
CA ALA A 90 13.70 50.46 -40.09
C ALA A 90 12.49 49.65 -39.56
N SER A 91 12.59 48.31 -39.53
CA SER A 91 11.53 47.46 -38.98
C SER A 91 11.37 47.60 -37.46
N VAL A 92 12.49 47.63 -36.73
CA VAL A 92 12.53 47.84 -35.28
C VAL A 92 12.05 49.23 -34.91
N TRP A 93 12.48 50.24 -35.66
CA TRP A 93 12.02 51.62 -35.46
C TRP A 93 10.50 51.72 -35.60
N LYS A 94 9.92 51.14 -36.66
CA LYS A 94 8.47 51.16 -36.88
C LYS A 94 7.68 50.53 -35.72
N ALA A 95 8.22 49.52 -35.07
CA ALA A 95 7.58 48.85 -33.94
C ALA A 95 7.80 49.57 -32.59
N ALA A 96 8.89 50.33 -32.45
CA ALA A 96 9.30 51.00 -31.21
C ALA A 96 8.95 52.50 -31.15
N GLU A 97 8.68 53.14 -32.29
CA GLU A 97 8.57 54.59 -32.42
C GLU A 97 7.50 55.20 -31.50
N GLU A 98 6.33 54.58 -31.40
CA GLU A 98 5.22 55.08 -30.56
C GLU A 98 5.59 55.03 -29.07
N ASP A 99 6.14 53.89 -28.62
CA ASP A 99 6.58 53.70 -27.24
C ASP A 99 7.73 54.63 -26.85
N ILE A 100 8.69 54.84 -27.76
CA ILE A 100 9.81 55.77 -27.56
C ILE A 100 9.30 57.22 -27.46
N ARG A 101 8.34 57.61 -28.31
CA ARG A 101 7.73 58.95 -28.25
C ARG A 101 6.90 59.16 -26.99
N LEU A 102 6.23 58.13 -26.48
CA LEU A 102 5.52 58.18 -25.20
C LEU A 102 6.47 58.30 -24.01
N ALA A 103 7.63 57.62 -24.07
CA ALA A 103 8.65 57.71 -23.02
C ALA A 103 9.39 59.06 -23.02
N ALA A 104 9.61 59.64 -24.20
CA ALA A 104 10.19 60.96 -24.36
C ALA A 104 9.14 62.04 -24.00
N LYS A 105 9.18 62.54 -22.76
CA LYS A 105 8.39 63.72 -22.35
C LYS A 105 8.68 64.92 -23.26
N ASP A 106 7.81 65.95 -23.24
CA ASP A 106 7.93 67.15 -24.08
C ASP A 106 9.33 67.80 -24.08
N ASP A 107 10.14 67.63 -23.02
CA ASP A 107 11.46 68.24 -22.81
C ASP A 107 12.63 67.63 -23.59
N LEU A 108 12.38 66.75 -24.55
CA LEU A 108 13.40 66.07 -25.36
C LEU A 108 13.07 66.16 -26.86
N ILE A 109 14.09 66.14 -27.72
CA ILE A 109 13.90 66.10 -29.17
C ILE A 109 14.50 64.82 -29.73
N LEU A 110 13.68 64.14 -30.52
CA LEU A 110 14.00 62.90 -31.18
C LEU A 110 14.16 63.15 -32.67
N LEU A 111 15.36 62.87 -33.18
CA LEU A 111 15.72 63.02 -34.59
C LEU A 111 16.01 61.63 -35.13
N HIS A 112 15.18 61.16 -36.04
CA HIS A 112 15.44 59.92 -36.76
C HIS A 112 15.92 60.26 -38.16
N ASP A 113 17.18 59.96 -38.44
CA ASP A 113 17.71 60.04 -39.79
C ASP A 113 17.40 58.73 -40.52
N ARG A 114 16.43 58.81 -41.45
CA ARG A 114 15.99 57.69 -42.28
C ARG A 114 17.08 57.14 -43.20
N THR A 115 18.15 57.90 -43.46
CA THR A 115 19.23 57.50 -44.36
C THR A 115 20.37 56.77 -43.63
N SER A 116 20.70 57.19 -42.41
CA SER A 116 21.71 56.52 -41.58
C SER A 116 21.13 55.46 -40.65
N GLY A 117 19.81 55.44 -40.42
CA GLY A 117 19.17 54.52 -39.47
C GLY A 117 19.52 54.83 -38.00
N VAL A 118 19.97 56.06 -37.73
CA VAL A 118 20.35 56.51 -36.39
C VAL A 118 19.24 57.37 -35.80
N VAL A 119 18.87 57.06 -34.57
CA VAL A 119 17.97 57.85 -33.74
C VAL A 119 18.83 58.64 -32.76
N ALA A 120 18.85 59.97 -32.92
CA ALA A 120 19.51 60.89 -32.01
C ALA A 120 18.49 61.51 -31.05
N VAL A 121 18.76 61.41 -29.75
CA VAL A 121 18.03 62.07 -28.68
C VAL A 121 18.90 63.17 -28.09
N ALA A 122 18.37 64.39 -28.03
CA ALA A 122 19.06 65.55 -27.47
C ALA A 122 18.23 66.22 -26.36
N GLY A 123 18.91 66.61 -25.28
CA GLY A 123 18.30 67.30 -24.14
C GLY A 123 19.28 67.61 -23.02
N LEU A 124 18.77 67.92 -21.83
CA LEU A 124 19.60 68.08 -20.62
C LEU A 124 20.27 66.75 -20.25
N ALA A 125 21.54 66.80 -19.84
CA ALA A 125 22.35 65.60 -19.60
C ALA A 125 21.68 64.58 -18.66
N LYS A 126 21.10 65.04 -17.55
CA LYS A 126 20.38 64.21 -16.57
C LYS A 126 19.17 63.46 -17.14
N ASP A 127 18.47 64.07 -18.10
CA ASP A 127 17.23 63.54 -18.67
C ASP A 127 17.55 62.57 -19.81
N VAL A 128 18.62 62.86 -20.58
CA VAL A 128 19.16 61.97 -21.61
C VAL A 128 19.70 60.68 -21.00
N ASP A 129 20.40 60.73 -19.87
CA ASP A 129 20.93 59.52 -19.19
C ASP A 129 19.83 58.59 -18.67
N HIS A 130 18.70 59.16 -18.23
CA HIS A 130 17.54 58.37 -17.81
C HIS A 130 16.85 57.74 -19.04
N LEU A 131 16.64 58.53 -20.09
CA LEU A 131 15.95 58.09 -21.29
C LEU A 131 16.77 57.09 -22.11
N GLN A 132 18.10 57.20 -22.12
CA GLN A 132 18.98 56.25 -22.81
C GLN A 132 18.63 54.80 -22.44
N ARG A 133 18.57 54.48 -21.13
CA ARG A 133 18.23 53.14 -20.66
C ARG A 133 16.82 52.70 -21.04
N VAL A 134 15.87 53.63 -21.06
CA VAL A 134 14.47 53.36 -21.42
C VAL A 134 14.36 53.07 -22.92
N VAL A 135 14.99 53.88 -23.76
CA VAL A 135 14.99 53.72 -25.23
C VAL A 135 15.74 52.46 -25.63
N GLU A 136 16.92 52.20 -25.05
CA GLU A 136 17.65 50.95 -25.26
C GLU A 136 16.78 49.73 -24.90
N GLY A 137 16.03 49.79 -23.78
CA GLY A 137 15.11 48.72 -23.39
C GLY A 137 13.93 48.53 -24.36
N ILE A 138 13.32 49.61 -24.86
CA ILE A 138 12.23 49.54 -25.84
C ILE A 138 12.73 48.99 -27.18
N VAL A 139 13.87 49.49 -27.67
CA VAL A 139 14.51 49.02 -28.90
C VAL A 139 14.89 47.53 -28.78
N GLN A 140 15.43 47.11 -27.64
CA GLN A 140 15.78 45.71 -27.39
C GLN A 140 14.52 44.83 -27.40
N LYS A 141 13.44 45.24 -26.72
CA LYS A 141 12.17 44.51 -26.72
C LYS A 141 11.53 44.40 -28.12
N ALA A 142 11.55 45.49 -28.89
CA ALA A 142 11.04 45.50 -30.26
C ALA A 142 11.90 44.63 -31.19
N SER A 143 13.23 44.66 -31.02
CA SER A 143 14.17 43.82 -31.77
C SER A 143 13.91 42.34 -31.49
N SER A 144 13.82 41.94 -30.22
CA SER A 144 13.53 40.56 -29.82
C SER A 144 12.18 40.08 -30.34
N ARG A 145 11.15 40.94 -30.36
CA ARG A 145 9.84 40.60 -30.93
C ARG A 145 9.91 40.33 -32.43
N ILE A 146 10.57 41.20 -33.19
CA ILE A 146 10.69 41.05 -34.65
C ILE A 146 11.53 39.83 -35.01
N GLU A 147 12.60 39.58 -34.28
CA GLU A 147 13.42 38.39 -34.45
C GLU A 147 12.60 37.11 -34.20
N ARG A 148 11.79 37.08 -33.13
CA ARG A 148 10.88 35.95 -32.85
C ARG A 148 9.77 35.80 -33.88
N GLU A 149 9.24 36.88 -34.45
CA GLU A 149 8.24 36.79 -35.52
C GLU A 149 8.85 36.24 -36.83
N ARG A 150 10.12 36.55 -37.11
CA ARG A 150 10.83 36.08 -38.31
C ARG A 150 11.37 34.66 -38.17
N ASP A 151 12.04 34.37 -37.07
CA ASP A 151 12.86 33.17 -36.87
C ASP A 151 12.29 32.25 -35.78
N GLY A 152 11.20 32.63 -35.12
CA GLY A 152 10.60 31.83 -34.05
C GLY A 152 10.01 30.52 -34.55
N VAL A 153 10.24 29.48 -33.78
CA VAL A 153 9.72 28.13 -34.05
C VAL A 153 8.80 27.68 -32.93
N SER A 154 7.79 26.90 -33.29
CA SER A 154 6.91 26.25 -32.34
C SER A 154 6.99 24.74 -32.55
N GLU A 155 7.66 24.05 -31.64
CA GLU A 155 7.90 22.62 -31.75
C GLU A 155 7.28 21.85 -30.57
N GLY A 156 6.72 20.69 -30.87
CA GLY A 156 6.26 19.73 -29.87
C GLY A 156 7.33 18.68 -29.57
N MET A 157 7.30 18.13 -28.37
CA MET A 157 7.96 16.87 -28.02
C MET A 157 7.01 15.97 -27.23
N ASP A 158 7.09 14.67 -27.47
CA ASP A 158 6.28 13.68 -26.76
C ASP A 158 6.74 13.59 -25.30
N LEU A 159 5.79 13.79 -24.39
CA LEU A 159 6.06 13.79 -22.96
C LEU A 159 4.82 13.33 -22.21
N SER A 160 4.94 12.23 -21.48
CA SER A 160 3.82 11.70 -20.72
C SER A 160 3.46 12.66 -19.56
N PRO A 161 2.17 12.81 -19.20
CA PRO A 161 1.74 13.61 -18.03
C PRO A 161 2.58 13.38 -16.77
N GLY A 162 2.80 12.12 -16.37
CA GLY A 162 3.59 11.83 -15.16
C GLY A 162 5.05 12.28 -15.27
N MET A 163 5.63 12.22 -16.47
CA MET A 163 6.98 12.72 -16.72
C MET A 163 7.04 14.25 -16.70
N TYR A 164 6.02 14.93 -17.22
CA TYR A 164 5.91 16.37 -17.15
C TYR A 164 5.83 16.86 -15.69
N ASP A 165 5.02 16.20 -14.86
CA ASP A 165 4.89 16.54 -13.43
C ASP A 165 6.24 16.46 -12.70
N ILE A 166 7.01 15.38 -12.93
CA ILE A 166 8.36 15.21 -12.35
C ILE A 166 9.30 16.34 -12.80
N LEU A 167 9.26 16.72 -14.07
CA LEU A 167 10.11 17.78 -14.61
C LEU A 167 9.69 19.17 -14.14
N GLN A 168 8.39 19.39 -13.93
CA GLN A 168 7.85 20.64 -13.39
C GLN A 168 8.31 20.86 -11.95
N GLN A 169 8.31 19.82 -11.12
CA GLN A 169 8.86 19.87 -9.76
C GLN A 169 10.38 20.11 -9.74
N ARG A 170 11.10 19.61 -10.75
CA ARG A 170 12.52 19.94 -11.01
C ARG A 170 12.72 21.35 -11.58
N SER A 171 11.70 22.20 -11.46
CA SER A 171 11.78 23.63 -11.74
C SER A 171 12.03 23.91 -13.23
N LEU A 172 11.46 23.11 -14.14
CA LEU A 172 11.53 23.32 -15.61
C LEU A 172 11.31 24.79 -15.99
N HIS A 173 10.24 25.40 -15.47
CA HIS A 173 9.95 26.81 -15.76
C HIS A 173 10.98 27.76 -15.12
N GLN A 174 11.36 27.53 -13.87
CA GLN A 174 12.30 28.42 -13.16
C GLN A 174 13.70 28.40 -13.78
N LYS A 175 14.16 27.23 -14.25
CA LYS A 175 15.49 27.05 -14.84
C LYS A 175 15.68 27.89 -16.09
N PHE A 176 14.64 28.02 -16.90
CA PHE A 176 14.69 28.74 -18.17
C PHE A 176 14.07 30.14 -18.10
N ALA A 177 13.30 30.48 -17.06
CA ALA A 177 12.74 31.81 -16.90
C ALA A 177 13.81 32.93 -16.80
N SER A 178 14.97 32.64 -16.21
CA SER A 178 16.08 33.60 -16.10
C SER A 178 16.91 33.70 -17.38
N SER A 179 17.11 32.58 -18.08
CA SER A 179 17.93 32.53 -19.29
C SER A 179 17.15 32.94 -20.55
N PHE A 180 15.87 32.59 -20.63
CA PHE A 180 14.98 32.78 -21.78
C PHE A 180 13.60 33.30 -21.32
N PRO A 181 13.49 34.58 -20.92
CA PRO A 181 12.26 35.12 -20.33
C PRO A 181 11.06 35.15 -21.28
N ASP A 182 11.29 35.22 -22.59
CA ASP A 182 10.24 35.27 -23.61
C ASP A 182 9.92 33.89 -24.24
N LEU A 183 10.54 32.81 -23.75
CA LEU A 183 10.27 31.45 -24.21
C LEU A 183 8.94 30.95 -23.62
N SER A 184 8.02 30.51 -24.48
CA SER A 184 6.80 29.85 -24.03
C SER A 184 7.02 28.35 -23.90
N ILE A 185 6.72 27.81 -22.72
CA ILE A 185 6.73 26.37 -22.42
C ILE A 185 5.31 26.03 -21.98
N THR A 186 4.58 25.23 -22.76
CA THR A 186 3.19 24.86 -22.47
C THR A 186 2.99 23.36 -22.63
N TYR A 187 2.38 22.71 -21.65
CA TYR A 187 2.03 21.29 -21.75
C TYR A 187 0.58 21.10 -22.20
N ARG A 188 0.38 20.30 -23.24
CA ARG A 188 -0.94 19.94 -23.77
C ARG A 188 -1.27 18.50 -23.39
N ALA A 189 -2.07 18.34 -22.34
CA ALA A 189 -2.42 17.03 -21.76
C ALA A 189 -3.33 16.18 -22.65
N ASP A 190 -4.14 16.81 -23.51
CA ASP A 190 -5.02 16.16 -24.49
C ASP A 190 -4.23 15.37 -25.54
N ILE A 191 -3.12 15.93 -26.02
CA ILE A 191 -2.24 15.32 -27.02
C ILE A 191 -0.92 14.80 -26.45
N ARG A 192 -0.75 14.84 -25.11
CA ARG A 192 0.45 14.39 -24.37
C ARG A 192 1.76 14.98 -24.91
N LYS A 193 1.77 16.28 -25.20
CA LYS A 193 2.94 16.97 -25.78
C LYS A 193 3.34 18.21 -25.02
N LEU A 194 4.65 18.38 -24.83
CA LEU A 194 5.25 19.64 -24.41
C LEU A 194 5.47 20.50 -25.66
N VAL A 195 4.82 21.66 -25.72
CA VAL A 195 4.93 22.63 -26.81
C VAL A 195 5.83 23.77 -26.36
N LEU A 196 6.89 24.01 -27.15
CA LEU A 196 7.90 25.01 -26.91
C LEU A 196 7.86 26.04 -28.03
N THR A 197 7.72 27.32 -27.70
CA THR A 197 7.64 28.40 -28.69
C THR A 197 8.64 29.50 -28.35
N GLY A 198 9.63 29.70 -29.22
CA GLY A 198 10.72 30.65 -29.03
C GLY A 198 11.73 30.60 -30.17
N LEU A 199 12.94 31.11 -29.95
CA LEU A 199 14.01 31.02 -30.95
C LEU A 199 14.53 29.57 -31.05
N PRO A 200 15.04 29.12 -32.21
CA PRO A 200 15.47 27.73 -32.41
C PRO A 200 16.50 27.25 -31.38
N ALA A 201 17.48 28.07 -31.02
CA ALA A 201 18.49 27.74 -30.03
C ALA A 201 17.92 27.58 -28.60
N GLU A 202 16.91 28.38 -28.25
CA GLU A 202 16.21 28.30 -26.95
C GLU A 202 15.38 27.02 -26.87
N VAL A 203 14.59 26.76 -27.91
CA VAL A 203 13.76 25.54 -28.02
C VAL A 203 14.64 24.29 -27.97
N PHE A 204 15.76 24.29 -28.71
CA PHE A 204 16.72 23.20 -28.69
C PHE A 204 17.36 22.98 -27.31
N SER A 205 17.66 24.06 -26.59
CA SER A 205 18.24 24.00 -25.24
C SER A 205 17.28 23.33 -24.25
N VAL A 206 15.98 23.68 -24.30
CA VAL A 206 14.97 23.04 -23.45
C VAL A 206 14.75 21.57 -23.84
N LYS A 207 14.64 21.27 -25.14
CA LYS A 207 14.49 19.87 -25.61
C LYS A 207 15.65 18.99 -25.15
N SER A 208 16.88 19.47 -25.32
CA SER A 208 18.09 18.76 -24.89
C SER A 208 18.07 18.50 -23.38
N TRP A 209 17.71 19.52 -22.59
CA TRP A 209 17.60 19.36 -21.14
C TRP A 209 16.53 18.36 -20.71
N VAL A 210 15.36 18.33 -21.37
CA VAL A 210 14.31 17.36 -21.07
C VAL A 210 14.79 15.94 -21.37
N LEU A 211 15.42 15.72 -22.53
CA LEU A 211 15.96 14.41 -22.91
C LEU A 211 17.08 13.96 -21.96
N GLU A 212 18.01 14.84 -21.62
CA GLU A 212 19.05 14.57 -20.61
C GLU A 212 18.44 14.27 -19.23
N SER A 213 17.38 14.99 -18.85
CA SER A 213 16.70 14.77 -17.58
C SER A 213 16.03 13.40 -17.52
N GLN A 214 15.42 12.96 -18.63
CA GLN A 214 14.85 11.62 -18.77
C GLN A 214 15.93 10.54 -18.69
N LEU A 215 17.06 10.73 -19.39
CA LEU A 215 18.18 9.78 -19.38
C LEU A 215 18.85 9.68 -18.01
N ASN A 216 18.91 10.79 -17.27
CA ASN A 216 19.50 10.84 -15.93
C ASN A 216 18.53 10.44 -14.81
N MET A 217 17.30 10.01 -15.14
CA MET A 217 16.38 9.50 -14.12
C MET A 217 16.92 8.21 -13.53
N ARG A 218 16.72 8.05 -12.22
CA ARG A 218 17.03 6.79 -11.56
C ARG A 218 15.95 5.79 -11.94
N GLN A 219 16.38 4.60 -12.31
CA GLN A 219 15.50 3.49 -12.61
C GLN A 219 15.72 2.36 -11.62
N ARG A 220 14.64 1.73 -11.18
CA ARG A 220 14.69 0.56 -10.31
C ARG A 220 13.71 -0.48 -10.82
N GLN A 221 14.24 -1.65 -11.11
CA GLN A 221 13.42 -2.83 -11.37
C GLN A 221 12.80 -3.30 -10.06
N LEU A 222 11.49 -3.55 -10.08
CA LEU A 222 10.74 -3.98 -8.91
C LEU A 222 10.42 -5.46 -9.01
N GLU A 223 10.79 -6.22 -7.98
CA GLU A 223 10.32 -7.59 -7.80
C GLU A 223 8.85 -7.57 -7.36
N VAL A 224 7.98 -8.05 -8.24
CA VAL A 224 6.52 -8.11 -8.07
C VAL A 224 6.05 -9.53 -8.32
N ASP A 225 5.08 -9.98 -7.52
CA ASP A 225 4.48 -11.30 -7.67
C ASP A 225 3.91 -11.51 -9.10
N PRO A 226 4.09 -12.68 -9.73
CA PRO A 226 3.57 -12.96 -11.06
C PRO A 226 2.06 -12.70 -11.23
N SER A 227 1.28 -12.93 -10.17
CA SER A 227 -0.16 -12.68 -10.12
C SER A 227 -0.49 -11.19 -10.28
N LEU A 228 0.37 -10.31 -9.76
CA LEU A 228 0.24 -8.86 -9.87
C LEU A 228 0.81 -8.35 -11.20
N LEU A 229 1.88 -8.94 -11.73
CA LEU A 229 2.41 -8.60 -13.06
C LEU A 229 1.33 -8.76 -14.14
N GLY A 230 0.55 -9.84 -14.06
CA GLY A 230 -0.55 -10.09 -14.98
C GLY A 230 -1.74 -9.13 -14.85
N PHE A 231 -1.84 -8.38 -13.75
CA PHE A 231 -2.81 -7.29 -13.57
C PHE A 231 -2.22 -5.95 -14.04
N LEU A 232 -0.96 -5.68 -13.68
CA LEU A 232 -0.26 -4.45 -14.07
C LEU A 232 -0.06 -4.31 -15.58
N SER A 233 -0.05 -5.43 -16.31
CA SER A 233 -0.08 -5.40 -17.79
C SER A 233 -1.44 -5.03 -18.39
N LEU A 234 -2.52 -5.04 -17.61
CA LEU A 234 -3.89 -4.74 -18.05
C LEU A 234 -4.35 -3.32 -17.69
N VAL A 235 -3.55 -2.57 -16.93
CA VAL A 235 -3.86 -1.20 -16.49
C VAL A 235 -3.05 -0.18 -17.27
N ASP A 236 -3.56 1.04 -17.38
CA ASP A 236 -2.77 2.17 -17.89
C ASP A 236 -1.74 2.56 -16.82
N SER A 237 -0.45 2.37 -17.12
CA SER A 237 0.63 2.64 -16.18
C SER A 237 0.72 4.11 -15.78
N GLU A 238 0.26 5.01 -16.66
CA GLU A 238 0.24 6.44 -16.41
C GLU A 238 -0.87 6.82 -15.43
N GLU A 239 -2.09 6.35 -15.65
CA GLU A 239 -3.23 6.61 -14.75
C GLU A 239 -2.93 6.08 -13.34
N VAL A 240 -2.35 4.87 -13.27
CA VAL A 240 -2.00 4.26 -11.99
C VAL A 240 -0.85 5.00 -11.32
N SER A 241 0.18 5.43 -12.07
CA SER A 241 1.26 6.26 -11.52
C SER A 241 0.75 7.60 -10.98
N GLN A 242 -0.15 8.28 -11.71
CA GLN A 242 -0.72 9.54 -11.28
C GLN A 242 -1.56 9.39 -10.00
N ASN A 243 -2.36 8.32 -9.93
CA ASN A 243 -3.22 8.04 -8.78
C ASN A 243 -2.44 7.62 -7.53
N ILE A 244 -1.36 6.84 -7.67
CA ILE A 244 -0.61 6.29 -6.53
C ILE A 244 0.53 7.24 -6.10
N PHE A 245 1.26 7.84 -7.04
CA PHE A 245 2.49 8.58 -6.78
C PHE A 245 2.28 10.10 -6.85
N THR A 246 1.88 10.63 -8.01
CA THR A 246 1.78 12.08 -8.23
C THR A 246 0.78 12.74 -7.28
N SER A 247 -0.37 12.10 -7.03
CA SER A 247 -1.38 12.58 -6.07
C SER A 247 -0.87 12.72 -4.62
N ARG A 248 0.27 12.09 -4.31
CA ARG A 248 0.93 12.08 -3.00
C ARG A 248 2.29 12.77 -3.00
N ASP A 249 2.55 13.60 -4.01
CA ASP A 249 3.79 14.37 -4.15
C ASP A 249 5.04 13.50 -4.27
N VAL A 250 4.90 12.28 -4.82
CA VAL A 250 6.02 11.39 -5.11
C VAL A 250 6.38 11.49 -6.59
N ASN A 251 7.60 11.97 -6.86
CA ASN A 251 8.13 12.18 -8.21
C ASN A 251 8.63 10.87 -8.84
N ALA A 252 7.70 9.95 -9.07
CA ALA A 252 7.97 8.68 -9.72
C ALA A 252 6.83 8.27 -10.65
N VAL A 253 7.18 7.47 -11.65
CA VAL A 253 6.23 6.77 -12.54
C VAL A 253 6.68 5.32 -12.69
N PHE A 254 5.75 4.41 -12.91
CA PHE A 254 6.09 3.05 -13.31
C PHE A 254 5.79 2.81 -14.79
N LYS A 255 6.55 1.89 -15.38
CA LYS A 255 6.35 1.39 -16.73
C LYS A 255 6.54 -0.12 -16.75
N MET A 256 5.95 -0.77 -17.74
CA MET A 256 6.19 -2.19 -18.01
C MET A 256 7.30 -2.29 -19.07
N GLU A 257 8.42 -2.94 -18.75
CA GLU A 257 9.51 -3.22 -19.70
C GLU A 257 9.82 -4.71 -19.71
N LYS A 258 9.75 -5.35 -20.88
CA LYS A 258 10.01 -6.79 -21.06
C LYS A 258 9.22 -7.71 -20.10
N GLY A 259 8.05 -7.27 -19.65
CA GLY A 259 7.20 -8.01 -18.71
C GLY A 259 7.47 -7.73 -17.23
N GLU A 260 8.39 -6.83 -16.92
CA GLU A 260 8.77 -6.45 -15.56
C GLU A 260 8.33 -5.02 -15.24
N VAL A 261 8.15 -4.73 -13.96
CA VAL A 261 7.79 -3.40 -13.47
C VAL A 261 9.07 -2.61 -13.23
N VAL A 262 9.21 -1.49 -13.92
CA VAL A 262 10.33 -0.55 -13.75
C VAL A 262 9.80 0.76 -13.23
N LEU A 263 10.31 1.19 -12.07
CA LEU A 263 10.07 2.51 -11.51
C LEU A 263 11.10 3.50 -12.05
N LEU A 264 10.64 4.65 -12.50
CA LEU A 264 11.45 5.80 -12.87
C LEU A 264 11.18 6.90 -11.85
N GLY A 265 12.23 7.48 -11.28
CA GLY A 265 12.08 8.51 -10.25
C GLY A 265 13.19 9.55 -10.28
N SER A 266 12.90 10.71 -9.71
CA SER A 266 13.88 11.79 -9.60
C SER A 266 14.97 11.55 -8.56
N SER A 267 14.73 10.71 -7.56
CA SER A 267 15.69 10.39 -6.51
C SER A 267 15.51 8.98 -5.98
N GLU A 268 16.52 8.46 -5.27
CA GLU A 268 16.41 7.17 -4.56
C GLU A 268 15.32 7.19 -3.47
N ARG A 269 15.05 8.35 -2.87
CA ARG A 269 13.96 8.54 -1.92
C ARG A 269 12.61 8.35 -2.62
N ASP A 270 12.39 9.01 -3.76
CA ASP A 270 11.14 8.91 -4.53
C ASP A 270 10.90 7.48 -5.00
N LEU A 271 11.95 6.78 -5.47
CA LEU A 271 11.85 5.38 -5.88
C LEU A 271 11.45 4.47 -4.71
N THR A 272 12.02 4.69 -3.53
CA THR A 272 11.74 3.88 -2.34
C THR A 272 10.32 4.12 -1.81
N GLU A 273 9.86 5.38 -1.80
CA GLU A 273 8.47 5.67 -1.42
C GLU A 273 7.48 5.18 -2.48
N ALA A 274 7.77 5.33 -3.78
CA ALA A 274 6.94 4.81 -4.86
C ALA A 274 6.80 3.28 -4.78
N GLU A 275 7.90 2.56 -4.56
CA GLU A 275 7.89 1.11 -4.34
C GLU A 275 6.99 0.72 -3.17
N LYS A 276 7.12 1.40 -2.03
CA LYS A 276 6.30 1.17 -0.85
C LYS A 276 4.83 1.46 -1.10
N LEU A 277 4.52 2.56 -1.79
CA LEU A 277 3.16 2.94 -2.14
C LEU A 277 2.51 1.94 -3.08
N LEU A 278 3.24 1.46 -4.10
CA LEU A 278 2.75 0.47 -5.04
C LEU A 278 2.48 -0.88 -4.35
N LYS A 279 3.42 -1.34 -3.51
CA LYS A 279 3.27 -2.58 -2.71
C LYS A 279 2.11 -2.50 -1.71
N ASN A 280 1.82 -1.33 -1.16
CA ASN A 280 0.69 -1.14 -0.23
C ASN A 280 -0.66 -0.96 -0.93
N ALA A 281 -0.66 -0.45 -2.17
CA ALA A 281 -1.88 -0.22 -2.94
C ALA A 281 -2.41 -1.49 -3.61
N LEU A 282 -1.52 -2.42 -3.95
CA LEU A 282 -1.83 -3.64 -4.68
C LEU A 282 -1.87 -4.84 -3.74
N SER A 283 -2.77 -5.77 -4.05
CA SER A 283 -2.83 -7.07 -3.38
C SER A 283 -3.32 -8.13 -4.33
N PHE A 284 -3.07 -9.38 -3.98
CA PHE A 284 -3.68 -10.52 -4.65
C PHE A 284 -4.17 -11.52 -3.60
N ARG A 285 -5.13 -12.35 -3.98
CA ARG A 285 -5.66 -13.43 -3.15
C ARG A 285 -5.87 -14.66 -4.00
N HIS A 286 -5.46 -15.80 -3.46
CA HIS A 286 -5.73 -17.12 -4.00
C HIS A 286 -6.95 -17.72 -3.31
N ILE A 287 -7.91 -18.18 -4.10
CA ILE A 287 -9.12 -18.84 -3.63
C ILE A 287 -9.07 -20.27 -4.15
N THR A 288 -8.80 -21.21 -3.25
CA THR A 288 -8.83 -22.64 -3.55
C THR A 288 -10.27 -23.08 -3.79
N VAL A 289 -10.50 -23.81 -4.88
CA VAL A 289 -11.82 -24.34 -5.25
C VAL A 289 -11.84 -25.85 -4.97
N GLU A 290 -12.47 -26.24 -3.87
CA GLU A 290 -12.62 -27.65 -3.47
C GLU A 290 -13.48 -28.45 -4.47
N ASP A 291 -14.52 -27.82 -5.01
CA ASP A 291 -15.47 -28.41 -5.96
C ASP A 291 -15.50 -27.61 -7.26
N LEU A 292 -14.77 -28.09 -8.27
CA LEU A 292 -14.67 -27.44 -9.57
C LEU A 292 -16.01 -27.32 -10.29
N ALA A 293 -16.99 -28.18 -10.00
CA ALA A 293 -18.30 -28.14 -10.65
C ALA A 293 -19.06 -26.84 -10.33
N VAL A 294 -18.72 -26.16 -9.22
CA VAL A 294 -19.28 -24.85 -8.87
C VAL A 294 -18.97 -23.81 -9.94
N MET A 295 -17.80 -23.89 -10.59
CA MET A 295 -17.36 -22.92 -11.60
C MET A 295 -18.09 -23.08 -12.94
N SER A 296 -18.75 -24.21 -13.16
CA SER A 296 -19.58 -24.46 -14.34
C SER A 296 -21.03 -24.01 -14.16
N LYS A 297 -21.42 -23.57 -12.95
CA LYS A 297 -22.79 -23.11 -12.67
C LYS A 297 -23.10 -21.79 -13.38
N SER A 298 -24.35 -21.62 -13.82
CA SER A 298 -24.79 -20.40 -14.51
C SER A 298 -24.69 -19.16 -13.62
N GLU A 299 -24.94 -19.36 -12.33
CA GLU A 299 -24.92 -18.38 -11.26
C GLU A 299 -23.49 -17.88 -10.99
N TRP A 300 -22.51 -18.78 -11.10
CA TRP A 300 -21.09 -18.43 -11.03
C TRP A 300 -20.68 -17.50 -12.17
N LEU A 301 -21.04 -17.85 -13.41
CA LEU A 301 -20.72 -17.03 -14.58
C LEU A 301 -21.35 -15.64 -14.48
N LYS A 302 -22.62 -15.56 -14.03
CA LYS A 302 -23.31 -14.29 -13.78
C LYS A 302 -22.63 -13.45 -12.71
N LEU A 303 -22.26 -14.05 -11.57
CA LEU A 303 -21.56 -13.37 -10.48
C LEU A 303 -20.20 -12.83 -10.95
N LYS A 304 -19.42 -13.65 -11.66
CA LYS A 304 -18.11 -13.24 -12.19
C LYS A 304 -18.24 -12.05 -13.14
N ALA A 305 -19.19 -12.08 -14.08
CA ALA A 305 -19.43 -10.99 -15.01
C ALA A 305 -19.85 -9.71 -14.27
N GLN A 306 -20.82 -9.80 -13.35
CA GLN A 306 -21.28 -8.67 -12.55
C GLN A 306 -20.16 -8.01 -11.75
N LEU A 307 -19.26 -8.81 -11.14
CA LEU A 307 -18.12 -8.29 -10.38
C LEU A 307 -17.13 -7.58 -11.30
N MET A 308 -16.83 -8.15 -12.47
CA MET A 308 -15.94 -7.50 -13.45
C MET A 308 -16.53 -6.17 -13.94
N ASP A 309 -17.82 -6.08 -14.22
CA ASP A 309 -18.48 -4.85 -14.68
C ASP A 309 -18.60 -3.78 -13.58
N THR A 310 -18.69 -4.19 -12.32
CA THR A 310 -18.78 -3.26 -11.19
C THR A 310 -17.45 -2.56 -10.91
N TYR A 311 -16.34 -3.29 -11.02
CA TYR A 311 -15.02 -2.82 -10.62
C TYR A 311 -14.13 -2.39 -11.78
N ASN A 312 -14.46 -2.79 -13.01
CA ASN A 312 -13.73 -2.42 -14.21
C ASN A 312 -14.64 -1.65 -15.16
N THR A 313 -14.09 -0.61 -15.77
CA THR A 313 -14.76 0.23 -16.77
C THR A 313 -13.90 0.28 -18.02
N SER A 314 -14.41 0.86 -19.12
CA SER A 314 -13.65 0.98 -20.37
C SER A 314 -12.34 1.78 -20.25
N LYS A 315 -12.16 2.54 -19.16
CA LYS A 315 -10.96 3.36 -18.91
C LYS A 315 -10.18 2.92 -17.68
N LYS A 316 -10.82 2.29 -16.69
CA LYS A 316 -10.23 2.01 -15.39
C LYS A 316 -10.43 0.56 -14.99
N ASN A 317 -9.34 -0.20 -14.99
CA ASN A 317 -9.29 -1.58 -14.48
C ASN A 317 -8.76 -1.55 -13.05
N THR A 318 -9.55 -2.05 -12.09
CA THR A 318 -9.16 -2.07 -10.68
C THR A 318 -8.92 -3.48 -10.12
N VAL A 319 -9.44 -4.51 -10.80
CA VAL A 319 -9.31 -5.91 -10.38
C VAL A 319 -9.31 -6.85 -11.58
N SER A 320 -8.62 -7.97 -11.45
CA SER A 320 -8.59 -9.06 -12.43
C SER A 320 -8.86 -10.39 -11.74
N ILE A 321 -9.56 -11.28 -12.44
CA ILE A 321 -9.90 -12.62 -11.97
C ILE A 321 -9.36 -13.63 -12.99
N LYS A 322 -8.35 -14.42 -12.61
CA LYS A 322 -7.76 -15.46 -13.46
C LYS A 322 -7.93 -16.83 -12.82
N LEU A 323 -8.18 -17.85 -13.64
CA LEU A 323 -8.01 -19.23 -13.20
C LEU A 323 -6.53 -19.59 -13.32
N SER A 324 -5.97 -20.10 -12.25
CA SER A 324 -4.68 -20.76 -12.25
C SER A 324 -4.85 -22.26 -12.52
N THR A 325 -3.78 -22.93 -12.95
CA THR A 325 -3.75 -24.35 -13.33
C THR A 325 -4.03 -25.32 -12.17
N GLU A 326 -4.02 -24.85 -10.93
CA GLU A 326 -4.13 -25.66 -9.70
C GLU A 326 -5.48 -25.50 -8.99
N ASN A 327 -6.61 -25.54 -9.71
CA ASN A 327 -7.96 -25.41 -9.12
C ASN A 327 -8.11 -24.18 -8.22
N CYS A 328 -7.41 -23.11 -8.56
CA CYS A 328 -7.29 -21.91 -7.76
C CYS A 328 -7.67 -20.70 -8.60
N ILE A 329 -8.45 -19.80 -8.01
CA ILE A 329 -8.79 -18.53 -8.61
C ILE A 329 -7.90 -17.47 -8.00
N THR A 330 -7.17 -16.78 -8.85
CA THR A 330 -6.31 -15.67 -8.45
C THR A 330 -7.04 -14.36 -8.74
N VAL A 331 -7.29 -13.59 -7.69
CA VAL A 331 -7.86 -12.24 -7.77
C VAL A 331 -6.73 -11.25 -7.49
N SER A 332 -6.39 -10.41 -8.47
CA SER A 332 -5.27 -9.46 -8.39
C SER A 332 -5.72 -8.05 -8.74
N GLY A 333 -5.27 -7.04 -8.01
CA GLY A 333 -5.66 -5.65 -8.23
C GLY A 333 -5.40 -4.73 -7.04
N PHE A 334 -6.20 -3.67 -6.91
CA PHE A 334 -6.14 -2.77 -5.75
C PHE A 334 -6.72 -3.43 -4.50
N CYS A 335 -6.14 -3.11 -3.33
CA CYS A 335 -6.46 -3.74 -2.04
C CYS A 335 -7.95 -3.87 -1.71
N GLN A 336 -8.73 -2.81 -1.92
CA GLN A 336 -10.16 -2.83 -1.60
C GLN A 336 -10.97 -3.66 -2.60
N PRO A 337 -10.92 -3.41 -3.94
CA PRO A 337 -11.58 -4.27 -4.92
C PRO A 337 -11.23 -5.76 -4.79
N VAL A 338 -9.95 -6.09 -4.57
CA VAL A 338 -9.52 -7.49 -4.39
C VAL A 338 -10.19 -8.11 -3.18
N ARG A 339 -10.23 -7.41 -2.04
CA ARG A 339 -10.90 -7.91 -0.83
C ARG A 339 -12.37 -8.21 -1.10
N GLU A 340 -13.11 -7.23 -1.62
CA GLU A 340 -14.56 -7.35 -1.82
C GLU A 340 -14.92 -8.41 -2.87
N VAL A 341 -14.17 -8.48 -3.98
CA VAL A 341 -14.35 -9.51 -5.02
C VAL A 341 -14.01 -10.89 -4.45
N SER A 342 -12.87 -11.02 -3.77
CA SER A 342 -12.47 -12.30 -3.21
C SER A 342 -13.45 -12.82 -2.16
N ASP A 343 -13.96 -11.95 -1.28
CA ASP A 343 -14.93 -12.33 -0.26
C ASP A 343 -16.23 -12.83 -0.91
N LYS A 344 -16.77 -12.12 -1.91
CA LYS A 344 -17.98 -12.54 -2.63
C LYS A 344 -17.80 -13.86 -3.41
N LEU A 345 -16.66 -14.04 -4.08
CA LEU A 345 -16.36 -15.29 -4.79
C LEU A 345 -16.17 -16.45 -3.81
N SER A 346 -15.47 -16.23 -2.71
CA SER A 346 -15.23 -17.24 -1.66
C SER A 346 -16.54 -17.66 -0.98
N ASP A 347 -17.41 -16.70 -0.68
CA ASP A 347 -18.74 -16.95 -0.12
C ASP A 347 -19.60 -17.78 -1.07
N PHE A 348 -19.56 -17.48 -2.36
CA PHE A 348 -20.29 -18.25 -3.37
C PHE A 348 -19.75 -19.69 -3.43
N ILE A 349 -18.43 -19.87 -3.54
CA ILE A 349 -17.80 -21.20 -3.58
C ILE A 349 -18.17 -21.99 -2.33
N ASN A 350 -17.98 -21.40 -1.15
CA ASN A 350 -18.26 -22.07 0.12
C ASN A 350 -19.73 -22.54 0.23
N LYS A 351 -20.70 -21.71 -0.16
CA LYS A 351 -22.13 -22.05 -0.11
C LYS A 351 -22.51 -23.15 -1.10
N HIS A 352 -21.94 -23.11 -2.30
CA HIS A 352 -22.37 -23.95 -3.42
C HIS A 352 -21.51 -25.21 -3.64
N SER A 353 -20.37 -25.34 -2.96
CA SER A 353 -19.55 -26.56 -2.97
C SER A 353 -20.30 -27.74 -2.36
N ARG A 354 -20.14 -28.91 -2.99
CA ARG A 354 -20.68 -30.16 -2.47
C ARG A 354 -19.89 -30.62 -1.25
N VAL A 355 -20.59 -31.01 -0.19
CA VAL A 355 -20.01 -31.52 1.05
C VAL A 355 -20.75 -32.75 1.54
N ASP A 356 -20.01 -33.57 2.27
CA ASP A 356 -20.52 -34.69 3.03
C ASP A 356 -20.44 -34.34 4.53
N MET A 357 -21.57 -34.30 5.21
CA MET A 357 -21.64 -34.04 6.66
C MET A 357 -22.37 -35.19 7.37
N SER A 358 -21.89 -35.54 8.55
CA SER A 358 -22.54 -36.54 9.41
C SER A 358 -23.24 -35.90 10.62
N VAL A 359 -24.30 -36.56 11.07
CA VAL A 359 -24.94 -36.37 12.39
C VAL A 359 -24.83 -37.68 13.15
N PRO A 360 -24.00 -37.75 14.21
CA PRO A 360 -23.89 -38.95 15.03
C PRO A 360 -25.14 -39.15 15.88
N VAL A 361 -25.43 -40.41 16.18
CA VAL A 361 -26.63 -40.84 16.90
C VAL A 361 -26.24 -41.83 18.00
N ARG A 362 -26.84 -41.72 19.19
CA ARG A 362 -26.43 -42.47 20.39
C ARG A 362 -26.63 -43.99 20.28
N SER A 363 -27.55 -44.45 19.44
CA SER A 363 -27.83 -45.88 19.26
C SER A 363 -28.42 -46.18 17.88
N ARG A 364 -28.28 -47.44 17.45
CA ARG A 364 -28.93 -47.94 16.22
C ARG A 364 -30.46 -47.84 16.29
N SER A 365 -31.04 -48.04 17.46
CA SER A 365 -32.49 -47.90 17.69
C SER A 365 -32.97 -46.48 17.39
N MET A 366 -32.19 -45.46 17.77
CA MET A 366 -32.54 -44.07 17.49
C MET A 366 -32.48 -43.77 15.99
N LEU A 367 -31.49 -44.29 15.24
CA LEU A 367 -31.45 -44.15 13.77
C LEU A 367 -32.71 -44.72 13.12
N LYS A 368 -33.06 -45.96 13.47
CA LYS A 368 -34.21 -46.66 12.92
C LYS A 368 -35.52 -45.95 13.29
N PHE A 369 -35.64 -45.43 14.50
CA PHE A 369 -36.78 -44.62 14.91
C PHE A 369 -36.92 -43.32 14.11
N ILE A 370 -35.80 -42.63 13.83
CA ILE A 370 -35.81 -41.41 12.99
C ILE A 370 -36.26 -41.73 11.57
N GLN A 371 -35.76 -42.84 11.01
CA GLN A 371 -36.05 -43.29 9.65
C GLN A 371 -37.51 -43.75 9.50
N ASP A 372 -37.99 -44.60 10.41
CA ASP A 372 -39.26 -45.30 10.25
C ASP A 372 -40.43 -44.52 10.88
N ASN A 373 -40.20 -43.79 11.97
CA ASN A 373 -41.27 -43.17 12.78
C ASN A 373 -41.23 -41.63 12.81
N LYS A 374 -40.12 -40.99 12.45
CA LYS A 374 -40.03 -39.52 12.31
C LYS A 374 -39.87 -39.05 10.87
N ALA A 375 -40.13 -39.91 9.88
CA ALA A 375 -40.07 -39.55 8.46
C ALA A 375 -40.89 -38.29 8.10
N SER A 376 -42.08 -38.13 8.68
CA SER A 376 -42.94 -36.96 8.47
C SER A 376 -42.36 -35.65 9.00
N ALA A 377 -41.46 -35.70 9.98
CA ALA A 377 -40.83 -34.53 10.58
C ALA A 377 -39.74 -33.91 9.69
N TRP A 378 -39.11 -34.71 8.82
CA TRP A 378 -37.99 -34.26 7.99
C TRP A 378 -38.19 -34.40 6.48
N LYS A 379 -38.87 -35.43 5.97
CA LYS A 379 -39.03 -35.63 4.51
C LYS A 379 -39.61 -34.42 3.77
N PRO A 380 -40.64 -33.71 4.27
CA PRO A 380 -41.17 -32.52 3.58
C PRO A 380 -40.23 -31.31 3.58
N ARG A 381 -39.20 -31.32 4.44
CA ARG A 381 -38.26 -30.20 4.65
C ARG A 381 -36.92 -30.42 3.95
N VAL A 382 -36.77 -31.54 3.23
CA VAL A 382 -35.54 -31.89 2.51
C VAL A 382 -35.89 -32.07 1.04
N ASP A 383 -35.31 -31.23 0.17
CA ASP A 383 -35.38 -31.45 -1.27
C ASP A 383 -34.33 -32.50 -1.68
N PRO A 384 -34.73 -33.68 -2.20
CA PRO A 384 -33.81 -34.74 -2.61
C PRO A 384 -32.92 -34.36 -3.80
N ARG A 385 -33.23 -33.28 -4.53
CA ARG A 385 -32.36 -32.74 -5.60
C ARG A 385 -31.17 -31.97 -5.04
N GLU A 386 -31.34 -31.37 -3.87
CA GLU A 386 -30.34 -30.51 -3.22
C GLU A 386 -29.52 -31.25 -2.16
N VAL A 387 -30.17 -32.15 -1.40
CA VAL A 387 -29.53 -32.92 -0.32
C VAL A 387 -29.96 -34.38 -0.34
N GLN A 388 -28.98 -35.28 -0.47
CA GLN A 388 -29.13 -36.71 -0.27
C GLN A 388 -28.95 -37.05 1.21
N VAL A 389 -29.87 -37.83 1.77
CA VAL A 389 -29.84 -38.30 3.16
C VAL A 389 -29.67 -39.82 3.18
N ASP A 390 -28.67 -40.31 3.90
CA ASP A 390 -28.38 -41.73 4.07
C ASP A 390 -28.24 -42.10 5.55
N PHE A 391 -28.75 -43.26 5.94
CA PHE A 391 -28.78 -43.73 7.33
C PHE A 391 -27.79 -44.88 7.51
N ASP A 392 -26.60 -44.57 8.02
CA ASP A 392 -25.54 -45.53 8.25
C ASP A 392 -25.73 -46.20 9.62
N SER A 393 -26.49 -47.29 9.62
CA SER A 393 -26.77 -48.09 10.81
C SER A 393 -25.52 -48.76 11.39
N ARG A 394 -24.48 -48.99 10.59
CA ARG A 394 -23.22 -49.59 11.07
C ARG A 394 -22.40 -48.60 11.87
N LYS A 395 -22.22 -47.39 11.33
CA LYS A 395 -21.42 -46.32 11.97
C LYS A 395 -22.26 -45.30 12.75
N ARG A 396 -23.51 -45.65 13.09
CA ARG A 396 -24.41 -44.88 13.99
C ARG A 396 -24.54 -43.40 13.62
N ARG A 397 -24.71 -43.10 12.33
CA ARG A 397 -24.75 -41.72 11.83
C ARG A 397 -25.70 -41.53 10.65
N ILE A 398 -26.20 -40.31 10.52
CA ILE A 398 -26.94 -39.85 9.35
C ILE A 398 -25.98 -39.07 8.47
N VAL A 399 -25.78 -39.49 7.22
CA VAL A 399 -24.89 -38.85 6.25
C VAL A 399 -25.71 -37.98 5.30
N LEU A 400 -25.29 -36.72 5.15
CA LEU A 400 -25.93 -35.70 4.34
C LEU A 400 -24.97 -35.26 3.24
N ARG A 401 -25.37 -35.40 1.98
CA ARG A 401 -24.54 -35.03 0.82
C ARG A 401 -25.24 -34.03 -0.07
N GLY A 402 -24.60 -32.92 -0.40
CA GLY A 402 -25.24 -31.87 -1.20
C GLY A 402 -24.48 -30.55 -1.15
N ALA A 403 -25.06 -29.47 -1.67
CA ALA A 403 -24.46 -28.14 -1.54
C ALA A 403 -24.45 -27.70 -0.07
N ARG A 404 -23.33 -27.15 0.40
CA ARG A 404 -23.08 -26.85 1.82
C ARG A 404 -24.19 -26.07 2.51
N MET A 405 -24.75 -25.06 1.84
CA MET A 405 -25.85 -24.26 2.40
C MET A 405 -27.08 -25.11 2.76
N TRP A 406 -27.52 -25.99 1.87
CA TRP A 406 -28.66 -26.86 2.11
C TRP A 406 -28.33 -27.97 3.11
N VAL A 407 -27.13 -28.55 3.00
CA VAL A 407 -26.68 -29.59 3.94
C VAL A 407 -26.63 -29.07 5.38
N GLN A 408 -26.20 -27.82 5.61
CA GLN A 408 -26.19 -27.23 6.95
C GLN A 408 -27.60 -27.04 7.53
N GLU A 409 -28.56 -26.59 6.73
CA GLU A 409 -29.96 -26.45 7.17
C GLU A 409 -30.54 -27.81 7.56
N VAL A 410 -30.34 -28.83 6.71
CA VAL A 410 -30.80 -30.21 6.97
C VAL A 410 -30.07 -30.83 8.16
N LYS A 411 -28.78 -30.55 8.34
CA LYS A 411 -28.01 -30.99 9.51
C LYS A 411 -28.61 -30.45 10.81
N SER A 412 -28.94 -29.15 10.85
CA SER A 412 -29.55 -28.53 12.04
C SER A 412 -30.90 -29.18 12.38
N LEU A 413 -31.71 -29.48 11.35
CA LEU A 413 -32.96 -30.22 11.51
C LEU A 413 -32.74 -31.60 12.16
N PHE A 414 -31.80 -32.40 11.65
CA PHE A 414 -31.51 -33.71 12.24
C PHE A 414 -30.91 -33.62 13.64
N GLN A 415 -30.08 -32.62 13.93
CA GLN A 415 -29.56 -32.39 15.28
C GLN A 415 -30.67 -32.07 16.29
N GLN A 416 -31.68 -31.30 15.89
CA GLN A 416 -32.87 -31.03 16.72
C GLN A 416 -33.71 -32.29 16.96
N ILE A 417 -33.88 -33.12 15.93
CA ILE A 417 -34.59 -34.40 16.07
C ILE A 417 -33.82 -35.31 17.03
N VAL A 418 -32.51 -35.47 16.84
CA VAL A 418 -31.65 -36.33 17.67
C VAL A 418 -31.62 -35.87 19.13
N SER A 419 -31.52 -34.56 19.39
CA SER A 419 -31.47 -34.03 20.76
C SER A 419 -32.78 -34.20 21.53
N ALA A 420 -33.91 -34.30 20.82
CA ALA A 420 -35.22 -34.54 21.42
C ALA A 420 -35.49 -36.02 21.76
N LEU A 421 -34.60 -36.95 21.39
CA LEU A 421 -34.78 -38.38 21.60
C LEU A 421 -33.97 -38.85 22.82
N CYS A 422 -34.60 -39.72 23.61
CA CYS A 422 -33.97 -40.42 24.72
C CYS A 422 -33.74 -41.88 24.35
N THR A 423 -32.67 -42.46 24.90
CA THR A 423 -32.32 -43.87 24.73
C THR A 423 -31.95 -44.44 26.08
N ASP A 424 -32.42 -45.65 26.35
CA ASP A 424 -32.10 -46.40 27.56
C ASP A 424 -31.77 -47.86 27.18
N HIS A 425 -31.04 -48.56 28.03
CA HIS A 425 -30.66 -49.96 27.84
C HIS A 425 -31.09 -50.80 29.03
N LEU A 426 -31.87 -51.86 28.76
CA LEU A 426 -32.35 -52.79 29.75
C LEU A 426 -31.75 -54.18 29.48
N THR A 427 -30.89 -54.65 30.38
CA THR A 427 -30.30 -55.99 30.32
C THR A 427 -31.16 -56.98 31.12
N ILE A 428 -31.59 -58.07 30.48
CA ILE A 428 -32.44 -59.10 31.11
C ILE A 428 -31.61 -60.35 31.39
N ILE A 429 -31.17 -60.51 32.64
CA ILE A 429 -30.36 -61.65 33.09
C ILE A 429 -31.30 -62.73 33.67
N LYS A 430 -31.94 -63.50 32.79
CA LYS A 430 -32.76 -64.67 33.17
C LYS A 430 -32.44 -65.88 32.28
N PRO A 431 -32.35 -67.09 32.84
CA PRO A 431 -32.18 -68.31 32.05
C PRO A 431 -33.28 -68.41 30.99
N GLY A 432 -32.91 -68.62 29.73
CA GLY A 432 -33.86 -68.74 28.61
C GLY A 432 -34.40 -67.42 28.04
N ALA A 433 -34.05 -66.25 28.60
CA ALA A 433 -34.55 -64.94 28.12
C ALA A 433 -34.20 -64.67 26.65
N LYS A 434 -32.96 -64.94 26.24
CA LYS A 434 -32.51 -64.81 24.83
C LYS A 434 -33.39 -65.62 23.89
N LYS A 435 -33.63 -66.89 24.22
CA LYS A 435 -34.47 -67.80 23.41
C LYS A 435 -35.92 -67.31 23.33
N TYR A 436 -36.48 -66.86 24.46
CA TYR A 436 -37.83 -66.31 24.50
C TYR A 436 -37.98 -65.10 23.56
N PHE A 437 -37.11 -64.09 23.64
CA PHE A 437 -37.21 -62.89 22.80
C PHE A 437 -36.92 -63.16 21.31
N LEU A 438 -36.16 -64.21 20.98
CA LEU A 438 -35.95 -64.64 19.60
C LEU A 438 -37.12 -65.46 19.03
N GLU A 439 -37.90 -66.15 19.85
CA GLU A 439 -39.00 -67.00 19.40
C GLU A 439 -40.37 -66.34 19.63
N GLU A 440 -40.83 -66.30 20.87
CA GLU A 440 -42.18 -65.87 21.25
C GLU A 440 -42.29 -64.38 21.60
N GLY A 441 -41.19 -63.75 22.04
CA GLY A 441 -41.17 -62.37 22.54
C GLY A 441 -41.08 -61.28 21.48
N ARG A 442 -40.96 -61.62 20.18
CA ARG A 442 -40.89 -60.61 19.10
C ARG A 442 -42.19 -59.81 18.96
N ASP A 443 -43.32 -60.46 19.16
CA ASP A 443 -44.64 -59.82 19.10
C ASP A 443 -44.82 -58.84 20.26
N PHE A 444 -44.27 -59.19 21.44
CA PHE A 444 -44.25 -58.30 22.60
C PHE A 444 -43.43 -57.03 22.34
N VAL A 445 -42.25 -57.15 21.71
CA VAL A 445 -41.42 -56.00 21.30
C VAL A 445 -42.15 -55.09 20.31
N SER A 446 -42.90 -55.68 19.38
CA SER A 446 -43.69 -54.93 18.40
C SER A 446 -44.90 -54.22 19.03
N MET A 447 -45.56 -54.85 20.03
CA MET A 447 -46.64 -54.22 20.81
C MET A 447 -46.17 -52.98 21.57
N LEU A 448 -44.96 -53.01 22.16
CA LEU A 448 -44.42 -51.88 22.94
C LEU A 448 -44.32 -50.59 22.10
N MET A 449 -44.07 -50.70 20.80
CA MET A 449 -44.06 -49.55 19.90
C MET A 449 -45.46 -48.93 19.72
N ASN A 450 -46.50 -49.77 19.64
CA ASN A 450 -47.87 -49.32 19.45
C ASN A 450 -48.47 -48.73 20.74
N GLU A 451 -48.17 -49.30 21.90
CA GLU A 451 -48.74 -48.87 23.18
C GLU A 451 -48.00 -47.68 23.80
N ASN A 452 -46.66 -47.66 23.71
CA ASN A 452 -45.84 -46.69 24.45
C ASN A 452 -45.07 -45.71 23.55
N HIS A 453 -45.25 -45.79 22.22
CA HIS A 453 -44.50 -45.00 21.23
C HIS A 453 -42.97 -45.10 21.38
N CYS A 454 -42.49 -46.22 21.93
CA CYS A 454 -41.10 -46.49 22.20
C CYS A 454 -40.59 -47.61 21.29
N MET A 455 -39.53 -47.34 20.53
CA MET A 455 -38.90 -48.37 19.70
C MET A 455 -37.94 -49.18 20.56
N VAL A 456 -38.24 -50.47 20.70
CA VAL A 456 -37.38 -51.44 21.37
C VAL A 456 -36.66 -52.25 20.30
N LEU A 457 -35.33 -52.28 20.37
CA LEU A 457 -34.48 -53.08 19.49
C LEU A 457 -33.80 -54.15 20.34
N LEU A 458 -34.01 -55.42 20.01
CA LEU A 458 -33.27 -56.52 20.64
C LEU A 458 -31.83 -56.51 20.14
N GLN A 459 -30.87 -56.60 21.06
CA GLN A 459 -29.44 -56.65 20.77
C GLN A 459 -28.89 -58.01 21.22
N GLU A 460 -28.09 -58.67 20.38
CA GLU A 460 -27.48 -59.96 20.69
C GLU A 460 -26.14 -59.78 21.43
N GLU A 461 -25.82 -60.68 22.39
CA GLU A 461 -24.59 -60.66 23.19
C GLU A 461 -23.28 -60.74 22.37
N GLU A 462 -23.32 -61.15 21.10
CA GLU A 462 -22.13 -61.25 20.23
C GLU A 462 -21.82 -59.96 19.45
N GLU A 463 -22.61 -58.90 19.63
CA GLU A 463 -22.16 -57.54 19.35
C GLU A 463 -21.49 -56.95 20.61
N GLU A 464 -20.44 -57.61 21.11
CA GLU A 464 -19.28 -56.83 21.56
C GLU A 464 -18.81 -56.11 20.31
N GLU A 465 -19.41 -54.95 20.06
CA GLU A 465 -18.83 -53.98 19.16
C GLU A 465 -17.43 -53.74 19.70
N GLU A 466 -16.43 -54.32 19.04
CA GLU A 466 -15.21 -53.58 18.80
C GLU A 466 -15.68 -52.20 18.36
N LEU A 467 -15.64 -51.25 19.31
CA LEU A 467 -15.67 -49.84 18.99
C LEU A 467 -14.75 -49.74 17.77
N PRO A 468 -15.25 -49.32 16.59
CA PRO A 468 -14.35 -49.08 15.50
C PRO A 468 -13.24 -48.21 16.07
N GLU A 469 -11.97 -48.54 15.80
CA GLU A 469 -10.83 -47.69 16.16
C GLU A 469 -10.97 -46.25 15.59
N GLU A 470 -12.05 -45.96 14.87
CA GLU A 470 -12.50 -44.68 14.35
C GLU A 470 -13.45 -43.86 15.28
N GLU A 471 -13.87 -44.31 16.47
CA GLU A 471 -14.80 -43.52 17.33
C GLU A 471 -14.14 -42.41 18.17
N GLN A 472 -12.84 -42.13 18.02
CA GLN A 472 -12.15 -41.17 18.92
C GLN A 472 -11.37 -40.04 18.25
N GLU A 473 -11.45 -39.89 16.92
CA GLU A 473 -10.91 -38.70 16.22
C GLU A 473 -11.89 -37.51 16.17
N GLU A 474 -13.16 -37.67 16.57
CA GLU A 474 -14.18 -36.62 16.33
C GLU A 474 -14.10 -35.35 17.20
N ASN A 475 -13.15 -35.24 18.14
CA ASN A 475 -12.88 -33.98 18.83
C ASN A 475 -11.61 -33.25 18.39
N ALA A 476 -10.85 -33.80 17.43
CA ALA A 476 -9.71 -33.13 16.82
C ALA A 476 -10.04 -32.77 15.37
N SER A 477 -10.45 -31.51 15.13
CA SER A 477 -10.50 -31.01 13.75
C SER A 477 -9.06 -30.67 13.34
N LEU A 478 -8.39 -31.65 12.71
CA LEU A 478 -7.11 -31.45 12.05
C LEU A 478 -7.24 -30.34 10.99
N THR A 479 -6.41 -29.32 11.10
CA THR A 479 -6.51 -28.09 10.29
C THR A 479 -5.32 -27.92 9.33
N CYS A 480 -4.18 -28.52 9.64
CA CYS A 480 -2.97 -28.46 8.83
C CYS A 480 -2.03 -29.59 9.23
N GLN A 481 -1.33 -30.19 8.27
CA GLN A 481 -0.24 -31.12 8.52
C GLN A 481 0.98 -30.81 7.64
N VAL A 482 2.17 -31.10 8.16
CA VAL A 482 3.45 -30.95 7.46
C VAL A 482 4.27 -32.22 7.72
N HIS A 483 4.78 -32.82 6.66
CA HIS A 483 5.73 -33.93 6.76
C HIS A 483 7.14 -33.38 6.59
N MET A 484 8.01 -33.61 7.57
CA MET A 484 9.43 -33.28 7.46
C MET A 484 10.19 -34.42 6.78
N ASP A 485 11.26 -34.11 6.05
CA ASP A 485 12.13 -35.07 5.32
C ASP A 485 12.63 -36.27 6.15
N HIS A 486 12.69 -36.14 7.48
CA HIS A 486 13.19 -37.15 8.42
C HIS A 486 12.06 -37.93 9.12
N GLY A 487 10.82 -37.85 8.63
CA GLY A 487 9.69 -38.68 9.10
C GLY A 487 8.94 -38.13 10.31
N VAL A 488 9.16 -36.86 10.68
CA VAL A 488 8.40 -36.19 11.74
C VAL A 488 7.16 -35.53 11.14
N LEU A 489 5.99 -35.86 11.69
CA LEU A 489 4.70 -35.27 11.33
C LEU A 489 4.35 -34.14 12.29
N ILE A 490 4.14 -32.95 11.74
CA ILE A 490 3.67 -31.78 12.49
C ILE A 490 2.21 -31.55 12.13
N THR A 491 1.35 -31.38 13.12
CA THR A 491 -0.10 -31.14 12.90
C THR A 491 -0.61 -29.98 13.73
N VAL A 492 -1.63 -29.29 13.21
CA VAL A 492 -2.41 -28.29 13.97
C VAL A 492 -3.82 -28.81 14.15
N ASN A 493 -4.26 -28.95 15.40
CA ASN A 493 -5.54 -29.57 15.76
C ASN A 493 -6.38 -28.63 16.61
N LYS A 494 -7.65 -28.45 16.22
CA LYS A 494 -8.66 -27.91 17.13
C LYS A 494 -9.16 -29.03 18.03
N ALA A 495 -8.70 -29.06 19.28
CA ALA A 495 -9.09 -30.06 20.27
C ALA A 495 -8.89 -29.54 21.71
N ASP A 496 -9.52 -30.20 22.68
CA ASP A 496 -9.17 -30.03 24.09
C ASP A 496 -7.93 -30.87 24.43
N ILE A 497 -6.83 -30.19 24.77
CA ILE A 497 -5.55 -30.83 25.10
C ILE A 497 -5.64 -31.70 26.37
N CYS A 498 -6.63 -31.48 27.24
CA CYS A 498 -6.86 -32.31 28.43
C CYS A 498 -7.33 -33.73 28.08
N HIS A 499 -7.88 -33.91 26.88
CA HIS A 499 -8.38 -35.18 26.37
C HIS A 499 -7.66 -35.66 25.10
N PHE A 500 -6.62 -34.93 24.68
CA PHE A 500 -5.86 -35.23 23.47
C PHE A 500 -4.91 -36.41 23.69
N VAL A 501 -4.90 -37.34 22.75
CA VAL A 501 -4.08 -38.57 22.83
C VAL A 501 -2.68 -38.27 22.31
N ALA A 502 -1.71 -38.22 23.21
CA ALA A 502 -0.28 -38.09 22.91
C ALA A 502 0.54 -38.72 24.06
N ASP A 503 1.80 -39.08 23.81
CA ASP A 503 2.68 -39.61 24.87
C ASP A 503 3.00 -38.54 25.91
N ALA A 504 3.17 -37.28 25.48
CA ALA A 504 3.37 -36.14 26.36
C ALA A 504 2.42 -34.97 26.03
N VAL A 505 1.89 -34.33 27.08
CA VAL A 505 1.10 -33.09 26.96
C VAL A 505 1.86 -31.95 27.61
N VAL A 506 1.95 -30.81 26.92
CA VAL A 506 2.59 -29.62 27.46
C VAL A 506 1.58 -28.73 28.18
N ASN A 507 1.87 -28.42 29.44
CA ASN A 507 1.16 -27.47 30.27
C ASN A 507 1.82 -26.08 30.16
N ALA A 508 1.02 -25.02 29.99
CA ALA A 508 1.47 -23.64 30.13
C ALA A 508 1.54 -23.26 31.63
N ALA A 509 2.72 -23.43 32.23
CA ALA A 509 2.94 -23.33 33.67
C ALA A 509 3.55 -22.00 34.11
N ASN A 510 3.55 -21.76 35.42
CA ASN A 510 4.32 -20.70 36.08
C ASN A 510 5.53 -21.28 36.81
N GLU A 511 6.39 -20.39 37.30
CA GLU A 511 7.66 -20.65 37.98
C GLU A 511 7.53 -21.60 39.19
N ASP A 512 6.36 -21.63 39.83
CA ASP A 512 6.05 -22.42 41.03
C ASP A 512 5.33 -23.73 40.72
N LEU A 513 5.10 -24.05 39.44
CA LEU A 513 4.26 -25.18 38.98
C LEU A 513 2.90 -25.24 39.69
N LYS A 514 2.30 -24.08 40.00
CA LYS A 514 0.97 -23.98 40.61
C LYS A 514 -0.11 -23.91 39.55
N HIS A 515 -0.97 -24.91 39.48
CA HIS A 515 -1.97 -25.07 38.41
C HIS A 515 -3.29 -24.37 38.76
N ILE A 516 -3.22 -23.06 38.99
CA ILE A 516 -4.32 -22.26 39.59
C ILE A 516 -5.23 -21.54 38.58
N GLY A 517 -4.90 -21.55 37.28
CA GLY A 517 -5.71 -20.87 36.27
C GLY A 517 -5.42 -21.29 34.84
N GLY A 518 -6.31 -20.89 33.93
CA GLY A 518 -6.20 -21.16 32.50
C GLY A 518 -6.09 -22.65 32.19
N LEU A 519 -5.25 -22.99 31.21
CA LEU A 519 -5.00 -24.37 30.81
C LEU A 519 -4.44 -25.24 31.95
N ALA A 520 -3.59 -24.68 32.80
CA ALA A 520 -3.01 -25.43 33.92
C ALA A 520 -4.09 -25.95 34.88
N ALA A 521 -5.09 -25.11 35.22
CA ALA A 521 -6.21 -25.52 36.04
C ALA A 521 -7.08 -26.59 35.37
N ALA A 522 -7.30 -26.49 34.05
CA ALA A 522 -8.04 -27.49 33.29
C ALA A 522 -7.31 -28.85 33.31
N LEU A 523 -5.99 -28.86 33.10
CA LEU A 523 -5.17 -30.06 33.19
C LEU A 523 -5.17 -30.65 34.61
N LEU A 524 -5.11 -29.83 35.66
CA LEU A 524 -5.23 -30.30 37.04
C LEU A 524 -6.59 -30.95 37.31
N SER A 525 -7.67 -30.33 36.81
CA SER A 525 -9.03 -30.88 36.95
C SER A 525 -9.16 -32.24 36.27
N ALA A 526 -8.59 -32.40 35.08
CA ALA A 526 -8.62 -33.66 34.33
C ALA A 526 -7.67 -34.74 34.91
N ALA A 527 -6.46 -34.35 35.32
CA ALA A 527 -5.47 -35.26 35.90
C ALA A 527 -5.79 -35.70 37.33
N GLY A 528 -6.57 -34.90 38.06
CA GLY A 528 -6.79 -35.03 39.50
C GLY A 528 -5.67 -34.44 40.36
N PRO A 529 -5.85 -34.38 41.69
CA PRO A 529 -4.98 -33.65 42.62
C PRO A 529 -3.52 -34.14 42.60
N ARG A 530 -3.29 -35.39 42.19
CA ARG A 530 -1.97 -36.00 42.07
C ARG A 530 -1.01 -35.17 41.22
N LEU A 531 -1.52 -34.47 40.17
CA LEU A 531 -0.68 -33.63 39.32
C LEU A 531 -0.06 -32.46 40.09
N GLN A 532 -0.80 -31.84 41.02
CA GLN A 532 -0.27 -30.77 41.86
C GLN A 532 0.71 -31.33 42.90
N ASP A 533 0.43 -32.51 43.47
CA ASP A 533 1.33 -33.14 44.44
C ASP A 533 2.72 -33.43 43.84
N VAL A 534 2.77 -34.01 42.63
CA VAL A 534 4.04 -34.31 41.94
C VAL A 534 4.75 -33.03 41.50
N SER A 535 4.01 -31.98 41.14
CA SER A 535 4.57 -30.66 40.83
C SER A 535 5.19 -30.00 42.06
N ASP A 536 4.53 -30.06 43.20
CA ASP A 536 5.03 -29.54 44.47
C ASP A 536 6.28 -30.29 44.93
N GLN A 537 6.30 -31.61 44.76
CA GLN A 537 7.50 -32.43 45.04
C GLN A 537 8.66 -32.06 44.12
N TYR A 538 8.39 -31.85 42.82
CA TYR A 538 9.39 -31.40 41.87
C TYR A 538 10.02 -30.06 42.32
N VAL A 539 9.20 -29.05 42.63
CA VAL A 539 9.68 -27.73 43.05
C VAL A 539 10.45 -27.81 44.38
N ARG A 540 10.00 -28.64 45.33
CA ARG A 540 10.74 -28.87 46.59
C ARG A 540 12.11 -29.51 46.36
N ALA A 541 12.21 -30.43 45.39
CA ALA A 541 13.44 -31.19 45.13
C ALA A 541 14.42 -30.47 44.19
N LYS A 542 13.92 -29.70 43.21
CA LYS A 542 14.71 -29.10 42.13
C LYS A 542 14.70 -27.57 42.13
N GLY A 543 13.87 -26.94 42.97
CA GLY A 543 13.69 -25.50 43.01
C GLY A 543 12.62 -25.01 42.04
N ARG A 544 12.39 -23.69 42.08
CA ARG A 544 11.49 -22.98 41.16
C ARG A 544 12.11 -22.93 39.77
N LEU A 545 11.25 -22.91 38.75
CA LEU A 545 11.69 -22.76 37.36
C LEU A 545 11.77 -21.28 36.97
N ASN A 546 12.66 -20.96 36.04
CA ASN A 546 12.72 -19.65 35.39
C ASN A 546 11.90 -19.64 34.10
N PRO A 547 11.45 -18.46 33.63
CA PRO A 547 10.94 -18.31 32.28
C PRO A 547 11.92 -18.87 31.24
N GLY A 548 11.41 -19.64 30.28
CA GLY A 548 12.21 -20.36 29.29
C GLY A 548 12.64 -21.76 29.71
N GLU A 549 12.30 -22.22 30.92
CA GLU A 549 12.56 -23.58 31.39
C GLU A 549 11.32 -24.49 31.24
N ALA A 550 11.55 -25.81 31.38
CA ALA A 550 10.48 -26.80 31.41
C ALA A 550 10.81 -27.93 32.39
N ALA A 551 9.78 -28.50 33.03
CA ALA A 551 9.86 -29.65 33.92
C ALA A 551 8.97 -30.78 33.40
N ILE A 552 9.27 -32.03 33.74
CA ILE A 552 8.43 -33.19 33.38
C ILE A 552 7.98 -33.91 34.64
N THR A 553 6.70 -34.30 34.67
CA THR A 553 6.08 -35.04 35.79
C THR A 553 5.18 -36.16 35.28
N GLU A 554 4.71 -37.00 36.19
CA GLU A 554 3.67 -37.99 35.93
C GLU A 554 2.33 -37.33 35.59
N ALA A 555 1.55 -37.95 34.71
CA ALA A 555 0.35 -37.34 34.13
C ALA A 555 -0.95 -37.48 34.96
N GLY A 556 -0.90 -38.17 36.11
CA GLY A 556 -2.10 -38.47 36.90
C GLY A 556 -3.11 -39.31 36.11
N ARG A 557 -4.35 -38.82 35.98
CA ARG A 557 -5.44 -39.48 35.22
C ARG A 557 -5.52 -39.08 33.74
N LEU A 558 -4.60 -38.25 33.24
CA LEU A 558 -4.60 -37.87 31.83
C LEU A 558 -4.24 -39.07 30.94
N ARG A 559 -4.71 -39.03 29.69
CA ARG A 559 -4.42 -40.06 28.66
C ARG A 559 -3.07 -39.83 27.99
N CYS A 560 -2.03 -39.59 28.78
CA CYS A 560 -0.65 -39.43 28.34
C CYS A 560 0.32 -40.03 29.36
N LYS A 561 1.55 -40.30 28.96
CA LYS A 561 2.59 -40.84 29.85
C LYS A 561 3.14 -39.76 30.77
N HIS A 562 3.32 -38.54 30.22
CA HIS A 562 3.97 -37.44 30.91
C HIS A 562 3.24 -36.10 30.70
N VAL A 563 3.32 -35.23 31.72
CA VAL A 563 3.00 -33.81 31.59
C VAL A 563 4.30 -33.02 31.63
N ILE A 564 4.52 -32.19 30.62
CA ILE A 564 5.67 -31.29 30.53
C ILE A 564 5.20 -29.87 30.85
N HIS A 565 5.68 -29.32 31.95
CA HIS A 565 5.35 -27.98 32.42
C HIS A 565 6.31 -26.95 31.83
N ALA A 566 5.89 -26.25 30.78
CA ALA A 566 6.66 -25.20 30.14
C ALA A 566 6.38 -23.85 30.80
N VAL A 567 7.43 -23.19 31.33
CA VAL A 567 7.31 -21.87 31.95
C VAL A 567 7.59 -20.80 30.90
N GLY A 568 6.53 -20.32 30.28
CA GLY A 568 6.62 -19.22 29.31
C GLY A 568 6.86 -17.85 29.97
N PRO A 569 7.34 -16.85 29.22
CA PRO A 569 7.52 -15.50 29.76
C PRO A 569 6.18 -14.76 29.86
N ARG A 570 6.06 -13.91 30.88
CA ARG A 570 5.08 -12.80 30.86
C ARG A 570 5.53 -11.81 29.81
N TYR A 571 4.64 -11.50 28.86
CA TYR A 571 5.01 -10.67 27.72
C TYR A 571 5.28 -9.23 28.15
N SER A 572 6.43 -8.71 27.72
CA SER A 572 6.74 -7.28 27.83
C SER A 572 6.99 -6.68 26.45
N SER A 573 6.22 -5.64 26.11
CA SER A 573 6.46 -4.87 24.88
C SER A 573 7.78 -4.09 24.94
N SER A 574 8.29 -3.79 26.13
CA SER A 574 9.57 -3.08 26.31
C SER A 574 10.79 -3.95 26.02
N ASP A 575 10.66 -5.27 26.13
CA ASP A 575 11.70 -6.25 25.81
C ASP A 575 11.11 -7.44 25.04
N ARG A 576 10.62 -7.10 23.84
CA ARG A 576 9.99 -8.06 22.93
C ARG A 576 10.91 -9.22 22.57
N ASN A 577 12.20 -8.93 22.30
CA ASN A 577 13.15 -9.95 21.84
C ASN A 577 13.48 -10.96 22.94
N ARG A 578 13.62 -10.51 24.19
CA ARG A 578 13.77 -11.44 25.32
C ARG A 578 12.52 -12.30 25.51
N SER A 579 11.33 -11.72 25.38
CA SER A 579 10.08 -12.48 25.46
C SER A 579 10.02 -13.58 24.38
N ILE A 580 10.38 -13.27 23.13
CA ILE A 580 10.45 -14.27 22.04
C ILE A 580 11.47 -15.35 22.35
N SER A 581 12.68 -14.97 22.77
CA SER A 581 13.78 -15.90 23.09
C SER A 581 13.40 -16.87 24.22
N LEU A 582 12.79 -16.37 25.30
CA LEU A 582 12.35 -17.20 26.42
C LEU A 582 11.21 -18.16 26.02
N LEU A 583 10.23 -17.70 25.23
CA LEU A 583 9.17 -18.58 24.73
C LEU A 583 9.74 -19.69 23.83
N SER A 584 10.64 -19.35 22.91
CA SER A 584 11.34 -20.35 22.07
C SER A 584 12.12 -21.36 22.92
N SER A 585 12.81 -20.90 23.96
CA SER A 585 13.54 -21.77 24.90
C SER A 585 12.62 -22.77 25.61
N ALA A 586 11.47 -22.31 26.11
CA ALA A 586 10.49 -23.18 26.77
C ALA A 586 9.95 -24.27 25.83
N VAL A 587 9.66 -23.92 24.56
CA VAL A 587 9.22 -24.88 23.54
C VAL A 587 10.32 -25.91 23.24
N ARG A 588 11.54 -25.47 22.94
CA ARG A 588 12.68 -26.37 22.65
C ARG A 588 12.98 -27.32 23.80
N ARG A 589 12.94 -26.84 25.05
CA ARG A 589 13.15 -27.70 26.23
C ARG A 589 12.03 -28.70 26.41
N SER A 590 10.79 -28.33 26.09
CA SER A 590 9.66 -29.25 26.15
C SER A 590 9.81 -30.39 25.16
N LEU A 591 10.16 -30.08 23.91
CA LEU A 591 10.45 -31.07 22.87
C LEU A 591 11.63 -31.98 23.28
N ALA A 592 12.71 -31.40 23.80
CA ALA A 592 13.87 -32.16 24.26
C ALA A 592 13.53 -33.10 25.43
N LEU A 593 12.73 -32.67 26.40
CA LEU A 593 12.29 -33.52 27.51
C LEU A 593 11.43 -34.69 27.04
N ALA A 594 10.49 -34.47 26.12
CA ALA A 594 9.69 -35.54 25.55
C ALA A 594 10.57 -36.57 24.82
N ALA A 595 11.51 -36.11 24.00
CA ALA A 595 12.45 -36.99 23.30
C ALA A 595 13.31 -37.81 24.28
N GLN A 596 13.86 -37.17 25.33
CA GLN A 596 14.67 -37.81 26.37
C GLN A 596 13.92 -38.90 27.14
N HIS A 597 12.60 -38.80 27.25
CA HIS A 597 11.74 -39.76 27.94
C HIS A 597 11.07 -40.76 26.98
N GLY A 598 11.58 -40.87 25.74
CA GLY A 598 11.10 -41.87 24.78
C GLY A 598 9.67 -41.66 24.30
N CYS A 599 9.16 -40.43 24.34
CA CYS A 599 7.84 -40.10 23.78
C CYS A 599 7.91 -40.09 22.25
N SER A 600 6.93 -40.74 21.60
CA SER A 600 6.77 -40.70 20.15
C SER A 600 5.92 -39.51 19.71
N SER A 601 5.04 -39.01 20.58
CA SER A 601 4.12 -37.91 20.29
C SER A 601 4.05 -36.87 21.41
N ILE A 602 3.97 -35.59 21.05
CA ILE A 602 3.82 -34.47 21.99
C ILE A 602 2.74 -33.48 21.55
N ALA A 603 1.90 -33.02 22.48
CA ALA A 603 0.91 -31.97 22.25
C ALA A 603 1.29 -30.64 22.92
N LEU A 604 1.35 -29.55 22.15
CA LEU A 604 1.78 -28.22 22.52
C LEU A 604 0.63 -27.20 22.42
N PRO A 605 0.31 -26.45 23.49
CA PRO A 605 -0.64 -25.34 23.43
C PRO A 605 0.03 -24.03 22.98
N ALA A 606 -0.73 -22.95 22.84
CA ALA A 606 -0.19 -21.60 22.63
C ALA A 606 0.38 -21.04 23.95
N ILE A 607 1.55 -21.54 24.36
CA ILE A 607 2.22 -21.19 25.62
C ILE A 607 2.37 -19.66 25.75
N SER A 608 1.86 -19.10 26.86
CA SER A 608 1.86 -17.66 27.20
C SER A 608 0.80 -16.78 26.53
N SER A 609 0.03 -17.26 25.56
CA SER A 609 -0.97 -16.46 24.84
C SER A 609 -2.19 -16.03 25.68
N GLY A 610 -2.44 -16.72 26.80
CA GLY A 610 -3.52 -16.43 27.74
C GLY A 610 -3.11 -15.42 28.82
N ILE A 611 -3.06 -15.88 30.08
CA ILE A 611 -2.81 -15.03 31.27
C ILE A 611 -1.50 -14.23 31.18
N PHE A 612 -0.48 -14.75 30.49
CA PHE A 612 0.83 -14.10 30.33
C PHE A 612 0.86 -13.03 29.23
N GLY A 613 -0.24 -12.81 28.51
CA GLY A 613 -0.45 -11.66 27.63
C GLY A 613 0.39 -11.64 26.36
N PHE A 614 0.96 -12.76 25.95
CA PHE A 614 1.78 -12.83 24.75
C PHE A 614 0.91 -12.64 23.49
N PRO A 615 1.20 -11.67 22.60
CA PRO A 615 0.40 -11.43 21.40
C PRO A 615 0.26 -12.70 20.57
N LEU A 616 -0.98 -13.09 20.28
CA LEU A 616 -1.30 -14.41 19.75
C LEU A 616 -0.52 -14.78 18.48
N ASP A 617 -0.49 -13.90 17.48
CA ASP A 617 0.20 -14.18 16.21
C ASP A 617 1.71 -14.32 16.40
N LEU A 618 2.30 -13.50 17.28
CA LEU A 618 3.72 -13.58 17.63
C LEU A 618 4.03 -14.86 18.42
N CYS A 619 3.13 -15.24 19.33
CA CYS A 619 3.22 -16.47 20.10
C CYS A 619 3.22 -17.70 19.17
N ALA A 620 2.27 -17.74 18.23
CA ALA A 620 2.14 -18.82 17.26
C ALA A 620 3.36 -18.92 16.34
N ASP A 621 3.84 -17.80 15.79
CA ASP A 621 5.07 -17.75 14.97
C ASP A 621 6.29 -18.21 15.76
N THR A 622 6.45 -17.77 17.02
CA THR A 622 7.57 -18.17 17.87
C THR A 622 7.56 -19.68 18.16
N ILE A 623 6.39 -20.25 18.48
CA ILE A 623 6.25 -21.69 18.72
C ILE A 623 6.55 -22.49 17.44
N ALA A 624 5.99 -22.08 16.30
CA ALA A 624 6.22 -22.76 15.02
C ALA A 624 7.69 -22.74 14.60
N ARG A 625 8.39 -21.61 14.76
CA ARG A 625 9.84 -21.51 14.51
C ARG A 625 10.65 -22.42 15.43
N ALA A 626 10.35 -22.43 16.73
CA ALA A 626 11.05 -23.28 17.68
C ALA A 626 10.86 -24.78 17.38
N VAL A 627 9.67 -25.19 16.91
CA VAL A 627 9.42 -26.55 16.43
C VAL A 627 10.23 -26.83 15.15
N CYS A 628 10.21 -25.92 14.18
CA CYS A 628 10.96 -26.06 12.92
C CYS A 628 12.47 -26.22 13.18
N GLU A 629 13.04 -25.37 14.03
CA GLU A 629 14.44 -25.44 14.45
C GLU A 629 14.76 -26.76 15.13
N HIS A 630 13.89 -27.23 16.04
CA HIS A 630 14.08 -28.52 16.69
C HIS A 630 14.08 -29.69 15.70
N CYS A 631 13.17 -29.70 14.73
CA CYS A 631 13.10 -30.72 13.70
C CYS A 631 14.33 -30.68 12.78
N LYS A 632 14.86 -29.50 12.44
CA LYS A 632 16.08 -29.35 11.62
C LYS A 632 17.35 -29.79 12.37
N ASP A 633 17.42 -29.54 13.67
CA ASP A 633 18.54 -29.96 14.53
C ASP A 633 18.53 -31.48 14.82
N ALA A 634 17.37 -32.14 14.69
CA ALA A 634 17.21 -33.56 14.96
C ALA A 634 17.92 -34.41 13.89
N ARG A 635 19.05 -35.03 14.26
CA ARG A 635 19.76 -35.96 13.36
C ARG A 635 18.85 -37.13 12.96
N PRO A 636 18.95 -37.68 11.72
CA PRO A 636 18.05 -38.72 11.19
C PRO A 636 17.97 -40.07 11.95
N ARG A 637 18.63 -40.24 13.10
CA ARG A 637 18.66 -41.50 13.87
C ARG A 637 18.59 -41.33 15.40
N GLY A 638 18.20 -40.15 15.91
CA GLY A 638 18.38 -39.83 17.34
C GLY A 638 17.15 -39.35 18.12
N THR A 639 16.03 -39.01 17.47
CA THR A 639 14.82 -38.56 18.18
C THR A 639 13.77 -39.66 18.20
N SER A 640 13.14 -39.85 19.36
CA SER A 640 11.98 -40.72 19.54
C SER A 640 10.69 -40.05 19.04
N LEU A 641 10.66 -38.72 18.98
CA LEU A 641 9.48 -37.96 18.55
C LEU A 641 9.26 -38.11 17.04
N THR A 642 8.12 -38.69 16.68
CA THR A 642 7.64 -38.82 15.30
C THR A 642 6.41 -37.94 15.03
N LYS A 643 5.71 -37.47 16.08
CA LYS A 643 4.53 -36.60 15.95
C LYS A 643 4.57 -35.39 16.89
N ILE A 644 4.39 -34.19 16.34
CA ILE A 644 4.28 -32.94 17.09
C ILE A 644 2.92 -32.31 16.78
N HIS A 645 2.08 -32.16 17.80
CA HIS A 645 0.73 -31.63 17.67
C HIS A 645 0.66 -30.23 18.29
N LEU A 646 0.34 -29.21 17.50
CA LEU A 646 -0.06 -27.90 18.00
C LEU A 646 -1.57 -27.94 18.26
N VAL A 647 -2.00 -27.80 19.52
CA VAL A 647 -3.37 -28.10 19.95
C VAL A 647 -3.96 -26.92 20.70
N ASN A 648 -5.17 -26.52 20.32
CA ASN A 648 -5.95 -25.56 21.09
C ASN A 648 -7.47 -25.75 20.86
N ASN A 649 -8.30 -25.37 21.82
CA ASN A 649 -9.76 -25.60 21.74
C ASN A 649 -10.53 -24.46 21.03
N ASP A 650 -9.97 -23.25 20.96
CA ASP A 650 -10.58 -22.09 20.31
C ASP A 650 -10.09 -21.89 18.86
N ASP A 651 -11.02 -21.49 17.97
CA ASP A 651 -10.74 -21.32 16.54
C ASP A 651 -9.74 -20.20 16.23
N LYS A 652 -9.66 -19.15 17.07
CA LYS A 652 -8.80 -17.99 16.81
C LYS A 652 -7.33 -18.40 16.95
N THR A 653 -7.00 -19.12 18.02
CA THR A 653 -5.66 -19.63 18.29
C THR A 653 -5.26 -20.72 17.30
N VAL A 654 -6.18 -21.63 16.93
CA VAL A 654 -5.93 -22.65 15.91
C VAL A 654 -5.57 -22.00 14.58
N ARG A 655 -6.33 -21.00 14.12
CA ARG A 655 -6.01 -20.25 12.90
C ARG A 655 -4.65 -19.56 12.96
N ALA A 656 -4.30 -18.95 14.09
CA ALA A 656 -2.99 -18.32 14.26
C ALA A 656 -1.85 -19.35 14.18
N MET A 657 -1.99 -20.52 14.82
CA MET A 657 -1.04 -21.63 14.71
C MET A 657 -0.94 -22.17 13.29
N THR A 658 -2.07 -22.37 12.60
CA THR A 658 -2.11 -22.80 11.20
C THR A 658 -1.38 -21.83 10.29
N GLN A 659 -1.61 -20.52 10.44
CA GLN A 659 -0.92 -19.51 9.65
C GLN A 659 0.58 -19.48 9.94
N ALA A 660 0.97 -19.60 11.21
CA ALA A 660 2.38 -19.68 11.61
C ALA A 660 3.08 -20.90 11.01
N VAL A 661 2.46 -22.09 11.09
CA VAL A 661 3.00 -23.32 10.48
C VAL A 661 3.12 -23.17 8.96
N ARG A 662 2.08 -22.70 8.27
CA ARG A 662 2.15 -22.45 6.82
C ARG A 662 3.29 -21.52 6.42
N THR A 663 3.53 -20.47 7.21
CA THR A 663 4.56 -19.47 6.93
C THR A 663 5.96 -20.03 7.20
N VAL A 664 6.14 -20.75 8.31
CA VAL A 664 7.46 -21.26 8.74
C VAL A 664 7.90 -22.47 7.92
N PHE A 665 6.97 -23.31 7.47
CA PHE A 665 7.25 -24.57 6.78
C PHE A 665 6.95 -24.51 5.27
N ALA A 666 6.86 -23.32 4.66
CA ALA A 666 6.48 -23.14 3.25
C ALA A 666 7.37 -23.83 2.20
N ASN A 667 8.57 -24.29 2.60
CA ASN A 667 9.51 -24.99 1.73
C ASN A 667 9.48 -26.53 1.90
N GLU A 668 8.62 -27.07 2.77
CA GLU A 668 8.47 -28.50 3.04
C GLU A 668 7.12 -29.00 2.47
N ASP A 669 6.98 -30.31 2.21
CA ASP A 669 5.75 -30.90 1.63
C ASP A 669 4.52 -30.65 2.53
N LEU A 670 3.70 -29.68 2.12
CA LEU A 670 2.53 -29.20 2.87
C LEU A 670 1.25 -29.86 2.36
N GLU A 671 0.62 -30.71 3.18
CA GLU A 671 -0.72 -31.24 2.90
C GLU A 671 -1.79 -30.49 3.71
N LEU A 672 -2.75 -29.91 3.00
CA LEU A 672 -3.85 -29.13 3.59
C LEU A 672 -5.10 -30.00 3.73
N LEU A 673 -5.58 -30.19 4.95
CA LEU A 673 -6.91 -30.72 5.24
C LEU A 673 -7.84 -29.57 5.64
N SER A 674 -8.99 -29.48 4.97
CA SER A 674 -9.90 -28.33 5.04
C SER A 674 -10.53 -28.13 6.44
N GLU A 675 -10.52 -26.87 6.92
CA GLU A 675 -11.12 -26.44 8.19
C GLU A 675 -12.63 -26.77 8.26
N ARG A 676 -13.04 -27.67 9.17
CA ARG A 676 -14.45 -27.77 9.61
C ARG A 676 -14.76 -26.62 10.58
N ARG A 677 -15.32 -25.50 10.07
CA ARG A 677 -15.73 -24.37 10.92
C ARG A 677 -17.00 -24.65 11.73
N SER A 678 -16.93 -24.37 13.04
CA SER A 678 -18.08 -24.19 13.95
C SER A 678 -18.66 -22.77 13.81
N PRO A 679 -19.99 -22.54 13.92
CA PRO A 679 -20.60 -21.21 13.83
C PRO A 679 -20.47 -20.40 15.14
N PRO A 680 -20.54 -19.05 15.08
CA PRO A 680 -20.38 -18.18 16.24
C PRO A 680 -21.59 -18.22 17.19
N MET A 681 -21.31 -18.18 18.50
CA MET A 681 -22.29 -17.93 19.56
C MET A 681 -22.90 -16.53 19.40
N SER A 682 -24.23 -16.46 19.33
CA SER A 682 -25.02 -15.24 19.36
C SER A 682 -25.24 -14.75 20.80
N GLU A 683 -25.06 -13.44 21.00
CA GLU A 683 -25.49 -12.72 22.20
C GLU A 683 -27.00 -12.89 22.40
N GLN A 684 -27.41 -13.55 23.47
CA GLN A 684 -28.81 -13.53 23.91
C GLN A 684 -29.07 -12.33 24.84
N GLN A 685 -29.95 -11.49 24.31
CA GLN A 685 -30.89 -10.57 24.94
C GLN A 685 -31.13 -10.76 26.45
N ARG A 686 -31.06 -9.62 27.15
CA ARG A 686 -31.61 -9.41 28.50
C ARG A 686 -33.10 -9.74 28.54
N PRO A 687 -33.62 -10.42 29.59
CA PRO A 687 -35.04 -10.47 29.83
C PRO A 687 -35.50 -9.19 30.56
N SER A 688 -36.52 -8.57 29.98
CA SER A 688 -37.42 -7.61 30.64
C SER A 688 -38.09 -8.26 31.86
N GLN A 689 -37.82 -7.73 33.06
CA GLN A 689 -38.65 -7.97 34.23
C GLN A 689 -39.65 -6.82 34.39
N GLN A 690 -40.93 -7.17 34.37
CA GLN A 690 -42.00 -6.41 34.99
C GLN A 690 -41.79 -6.39 36.51
N ARG A 691 -41.65 -5.20 37.09
CA ARG A 691 -42.47 -4.69 38.19
C ARG A 691 -42.23 -3.20 38.37
#